data_AF-F2USS2-F1
#
_entry.id   AF-F2USS2-F1
#
_cell.length_a   1.000
_cell.length_b   1.000
_cell.length_c   1.000
_cell.angle_alpha   90.00
_cell.angle_beta   90.00
_cell.angle_gamma   90.00
#
_symmetry.space_group_name_H-M   'P 1'
#
loop_
_entity.id
_entity.type
_entity.pdbx_description
1 polymer ?
#
loop_
_entity_poly.entity_id
_entity_poly.type
_entity_poly.pdbx_seq_one_letter_code
_entity_poly.pdbx_strand_id
1 'polypeptide(L)'
;MSVPSAEWALVAQHLLMALDSDQEEEEEGEPEAQPTQPMAVKLDGTLAKQETARTFFNLMLTCRELYHDLPWAMPKWCLADALLRPYRQAMNDWLDTFQRALLPSAPSQTQAPHVHDHGRDNTFDEPAWLEQRFLAHCWLGAKWTSDLCFLQCQLSCSRPQMPDFWTKFSGCGRVEFASLGHLEAWAAALQARSATAFVPHPNTPPASTTATNTAQVAAEDLHASAHDHVVRDHHHHHQQQQQQQQQQQQQQQQQQQQQQQQQQQQQQQQQQQQQQQQQQQQQQQQQQPPRRPALFSLVADLDTKEDADRFHALRSTVLCGSRGGFVMLNVHARLPSLMANNTHKLMVVAGAGATIDHLMLRDIHYARWDVAGEQETVNGEFHSVRSVCIASCDRLRDIRVLAGIPAVQLLCAAMQTGLKPLVGVRRLTLTATPSTPDGGDGAEADASQQVIAAARDLSLHNVSLTASTLHATRVNICNMLSVPDPLHLPNATDIYLGQHSHVRRLTCAPRLKRLVVHDRAWDPALLPDFEHAREVSLHLGRPLTQQQLARIGQRVDRLELDWCIDSARNLCVVPDHVYVCLKFGSVTAPVPACVKELKASVSRGFQRAFVANVPRLHLDGVFSQQPIRGTPCLFSGLQRLELTRCALDGDISNSRQVAMSECLGFAAVHGSERADICAATVDKESGEQCFESDADTRSRGVVVTRVCDVVHCRLSKTFIYDFTCFARVQRLVLDECQFDDVSTLPPVASLVVRGCEGRLHDDRGGDRGGGGDRVRWPDMVLANRSPHEMALLLLAGRKKA
;
A
#
# COMPACT_ATOMS: atom_id res chain seq x y z
N MET A 1 -21.34 -31.72 12.12
CA MET A 1 -20.14 -32.18 11.40
C MET A 1 -19.14 -31.04 11.44
N SER A 2 -18.07 -31.15 12.22
CA SER A 2 -17.03 -30.13 12.33
C SER A 2 -16.17 -30.16 11.07
N VAL A 3 -16.39 -29.21 10.18
CA VAL A 3 -15.52 -28.95 9.02
C VAL A 3 -14.14 -28.53 9.56
N PRO A 4 -13.03 -29.22 9.20
CA PRO A 4 -11.69 -28.88 9.68
C PRO A 4 -11.31 -27.44 9.31
N SER A 5 -10.57 -26.75 10.18
CA SER A 5 -10.07 -25.38 9.95
C SER A 5 -9.31 -25.21 8.62
N ALA A 6 -8.70 -26.29 8.12
CA ALA A 6 -8.06 -26.34 6.79
C ALA A 6 -9.04 -26.15 5.62
N GLU A 7 -10.27 -26.68 5.70
CA GLU A 7 -11.28 -26.52 4.65
C GLU A 7 -11.82 -25.09 4.62
N TRP A 8 -11.98 -24.47 5.79
CA TRP A 8 -12.32 -23.05 5.89
C TRP A 8 -11.20 -22.14 5.38
N ALA A 9 -9.93 -22.51 5.57
CA ALA A 9 -8.80 -21.77 4.99
C ALA A 9 -8.80 -21.82 3.47
N LEU A 10 -9.20 -22.95 2.86
CA LEU A 10 -9.37 -23.08 1.40
C LEU A 10 -10.54 -22.23 0.88
N VAL A 11 -11.68 -22.22 1.60
CA VAL A 11 -12.83 -21.34 1.26
C VAL A 11 -12.41 -19.87 1.32
N ALA A 12 -11.68 -19.49 2.37
CA ALA A 12 -11.17 -18.12 2.54
C ALA A 12 -10.17 -17.74 1.44
N GLN A 13 -9.24 -18.64 1.11
CA GLN A 13 -8.30 -18.47 0.00
C GLN A 13 -9.04 -18.27 -1.32
N HIS A 14 -10.09 -19.06 -1.59
CA HIS A 14 -10.85 -18.95 -2.82
C HIS A 14 -11.63 -17.62 -2.92
N LEU A 15 -12.26 -17.19 -1.83
CA LEU A 15 -13.01 -15.92 -1.77
C LEU A 15 -12.09 -14.69 -1.87
N LEU A 16 -10.88 -14.75 -1.32
CA LEU A 16 -9.92 -13.65 -1.37
C LEU A 16 -9.15 -13.61 -2.70
N MET A 17 -8.74 -14.77 -3.25
CA MET A 17 -8.03 -14.84 -4.54
C MET A 17 -8.93 -14.54 -5.75
N ALA A 18 -10.24 -14.76 -5.66
CA ALA A 18 -11.19 -14.37 -6.71
C ALA A 18 -11.31 -12.85 -6.89
N LEU A 19 -10.82 -12.05 -5.93
CA LEU A 19 -10.83 -10.58 -5.97
C LEU A 19 -9.51 -9.97 -6.46
N ASP A 20 -8.46 -10.78 -6.67
CA ASP A 20 -7.15 -10.31 -7.17
C ASP A 20 -6.99 -10.51 -8.69
N SER A 21 -7.86 -11.29 -9.35
CA SER A 21 -7.75 -11.57 -10.79
C SER A 21 -8.08 -10.39 -11.71
N ASP A 22 -8.52 -9.24 -11.17
CA ASP A 22 -8.97 -8.09 -11.96
C ASP A 22 -8.06 -6.85 -11.87
N GLN A 23 -6.99 -6.80 -11.05
CA GLN A 23 -6.27 -5.52 -10.80
C GLN A 23 -4.76 -5.62 -10.48
N GLU A 24 -3.97 -6.40 -11.22
CA GLU A 24 -2.49 -6.31 -11.15
C GLU A 24 -1.82 -5.61 -12.35
N GLU A 25 -2.57 -5.09 -13.32
CA GLU A 25 -2.01 -4.18 -14.32
C GLU A 25 -2.28 -2.72 -13.91
N GLU A 26 -1.20 -1.94 -13.77
CA GLU A 26 -1.14 -0.47 -13.57
C GLU A 26 -1.09 0.07 -12.12
N GLU A 27 0.06 -0.11 -11.46
CA GLU A 27 0.59 0.87 -10.48
C GLU A 27 2.12 1.01 -10.62
N GLU A 28 2.60 1.47 -11.78
CA GLU A 28 3.90 2.12 -11.92
C GLU A 28 3.76 3.27 -12.94
N GLY A 29 3.47 4.50 -12.47
CA GLY A 29 3.34 5.69 -13.33
C GLY A 29 3.01 6.99 -12.59
N GLU A 30 4.07 7.70 -12.17
CA GLU A 30 4.24 9.15 -11.87
C GLU A 30 3.43 9.92 -10.80
N PRO A 31 4.07 10.89 -10.09
CA PRO A 31 3.41 11.85 -9.20
C PRO A 31 3.21 13.27 -9.81
N GLU A 32 2.00 13.80 -9.55
CA GLU A 32 1.52 15.19 -9.35
C GLU A 32 2.01 16.41 -10.16
N ALA A 33 1.01 17.15 -10.68
CA ALA A 33 0.97 18.63 -10.62
C ALA A 33 -0.49 19.15 -10.44
N GLN A 34 -0.86 19.42 -9.18
CA GLN A 34 -1.75 20.47 -8.63
C GLN A 34 -3.26 20.60 -9.02
N PRO A 35 -4.09 21.21 -8.13
CA PRO A 35 -5.45 20.76 -7.85
C PRO A 35 -6.52 21.61 -8.54
N THR A 36 -7.56 20.97 -9.07
CA THR A 36 -8.97 21.46 -9.13
C THR A 36 -9.80 20.47 -9.95
N GLN A 37 -10.23 19.38 -9.33
CA GLN A 37 -11.45 18.61 -9.68
C GLN A 37 -11.63 17.46 -8.66
N PRO A 38 -12.85 17.15 -8.21
CA PRO A 38 -13.07 16.09 -7.22
C PRO A 38 -12.79 14.72 -7.87
N MET A 39 -11.79 14.01 -7.34
CA MET A 39 -11.43 12.66 -7.74
C MET A 39 -12.62 11.70 -7.57
N ALA A 40 -13.09 11.11 -8.66
CA ALA A 40 -13.95 9.93 -8.62
C ALA A 40 -13.08 8.72 -8.24
N VAL A 41 -13.11 8.35 -6.95
CA VAL A 41 -12.21 7.38 -6.32
C VAL A 41 -12.55 5.95 -6.74
N LYS A 42 -11.51 5.09 -6.92
CA LYS A 42 -11.50 3.61 -6.99
C LYS A 42 -12.14 2.93 -5.74
N LEU A 43 -13.33 3.35 -5.32
CA LEU A 43 -13.96 2.97 -4.05
C LEU A 43 -14.54 1.54 -4.07
N ASP A 44 -14.98 1.06 -5.23
CA ASP A 44 -15.85 -0.12 -5.35
C ASP A 44 -15.13 -1.46 -5.06
N GLY A 45 -13.88 -1.62 -5.50
CA GLY A 45 -13.09 -2.84 -5.25
C GLY A 45 -12.62 -2.96 -3.79
N THR A 46 -12.21 -1.83 -3.20
CA THR A 46 -11.75 -1.75 -1.80
C THR A 46 -12.89 -2.06 -0.82
N LEU A 47 -14.11 -1.58 -1.12
CA LEU A 47 -15.31 -1.84 -0.32
C LEU A 47 -15.70 -3.33 -0.35
N ALA A 48 -15.62 -4.00 -1.51
CA ALA A 48 -15.90 -5.44 -1.60
C ALA A 48 -14.89 -6.29 -0.81
N LYS A 49 -13.60 -5.92 -0.83
CA LYS A 49 -12.56 -6.56 -0.01
C LYS A 49 -12.82 -6.36 1.49
N GLN A 50 -13.25 -5.16 1.91
CA GLN A 50 -13.63 -4.86 3.29
C GLN A 50 -14.88 -5.61 3.75
N GLU A 51 -15.92 -5.73 2.92
CA GLU A 51 -17.13 -6.51 3.23
C GLU A 51 -16.83 -8.01 3.39
N THR A 52 -15.96 -8.54 2.53
CA THR A 52 -15.51 -9.95 2.57
C THR A 52 -14.69 -10.21 3.84
N ALA A 53 -13.74 -9.33 4.17
CA ALA A 53 -12.97 -9.42 5.41
C ALA A 53 -13.88 -9.32 6.64
N ARG A 54 -14.85 -8.41 6.66
CA ARG A 54 -15.81 -8.27 7.77
C ARG A 54 -16.65 -9.53 7.96
N THR A 55 -17.15 -10.11 6.87
CA THR A 55 -17.90 -11.38 6.90
C THR A 55 -17.04 -12.50 7.45
N PHE A 56 -15.76 -12.53 7.07
CA PHE A 56 -14.80 -13.50 7.56
C PHE A 56 -14.48 -13.34 9.05
N PHE A 57 -14.32 -12.11 9.55
CA PHE A 57 -14.19 -11.84 10.98
C PHE A 57 -15.43 -12.29 11.76
N ASN A 58 -16.64 -12.01 11.25
CA ASN A 58 -17.87 -12.48 11.88
C ASN A 58 -17.93 -14.01 11.94
N LEU A 59 -17.54 -14.70 10.87
CA LEU A 59 -17.46 -16.16 10.82
C LEU A 59 -16.44 -16.70 11.82
N MET A 60 -15.22 -16.15 11.88
CA MET A 60 -14.22 -16.50 12.90
C MET A 60 -14.77 -16.33 14.32
N LEU A 61 -15.58 -15.29 14.56
CA LEU A 61 -16.18 -15.02 15.87
C LEU A 61 -17.38 -15.92 16.22
N THR A 62 -17.92 -16.69 15.27
CA THR A 62 -19.07 -17.58 15.51
C THR A 62 -18.70 -18.93 16.13
N CYS A 63 -17.44 -19.37 16.06
CA CYS A 63 -17.01 -20.68 16.58
C CYS A 63 -15.62 -20.62 17.22
N ARG A 64 -15.49 -21.18 18.44
CA ARG A 64 -14.23 -21.20 19.21
C ARG A 64 -13.11 -21.97 18.52
N GLU A 65 -13.42 -23.07 17.82
CA GLU A 65 -12.43 -23.86 17.07
C GLU A 65 -11.90 -23.09 15.85
N LEU A 66 -12.80 -22.48 15.07
CA LEU A 66 -12.41 -21.63 13.94
C LEU A 66 -11.60 -20.43 14.40
N TYR A 67 -11.98 -19.82 15.52
CA TYR A 67 -11.24 -18.70 16.09
C TYR A 67 -9.79 -19.05 16.46
N HIS A 68 -9.54 -20.25 17.01
CA HIS A 68 -8.21 -20.67 17.43
C HIS A 68 -7.33 -21.14 16.27
N ASP A 69 -7.90 -21.86 15.30
CA ASP A 69 -7.11 -22.56 14.28
C ASP A 69 -7.10 -21.85 12.93
N LEU A 70 -8.21 -21.19 12.56
CA LEU A 70 -8.37 -20.60 11.23
C LEU A 70 -7.37 -19.48 10.93
N PRO A 71 -7.08 -18.52 11.86
CA PRO A 71 -6.09 -17.49 11.58
C PRO A 71 -4.71 -18.06 11.21
N TRP A 72 -4.31 -19.18 11.85
CA TRP A 72 -3.00 -19.80 11.62
C TRP A 72 -2.99 -20.78 10.45
N ALA A 73 -4.16 -21.29 10.04
CA ALA A 73 -4.33 -22.09 8.83
C ALA A 73 -4.33 -21.25 7.55
N MET A 74 -4.48 -19.93 7.66
CA MET A 74 -4.49 -19.00 6.53
C MET A 74 -3.10 -18.46 6.17
N PRO A 75 -2.88 -18.08 4.89
CA PRO A 75 -1.65 -17.39 4.48
C PRO A 75 -1.43 -16.14 5.33
N LYS A 76 -0.18 -15.93 5.77
CA LYS A 76 0.21 -14.71 6.49
C LYS A 76 -0.19 -13.48 5.69
N TRP A 77 -0.82 -12.52 6.36
CA TRP A 77 -1.17 -11.20 5.82
C TRP A 77 -2.21 -11.20 4.70
N CYS A 78 -2.99 -12.27 4.55
CA CYS A 78 -4.03 -12.40 3.52
C CYS A 78 -5.13 -11.34 3.58
N LEU A 79 -5.30 -10.65 4.71
CA LEU A 79 -6.30 -9.58 4.89
C LEU A 79 -5.66 -8.20 5.08
N ALA A 80 -4.37 -8.03 4.79
CA ALA A 80 -3.66 -6.77 5.01
C ALA A 80 -4.37 -5.58 4.34
N ASP A 81 -4.75 -5.71 3.07
CA ASP A 81 -5.39 -4.62 2.31
C ASP A 81 -6.82 -4.35 2.75
N ALA A 82 -7.54 -5.37 3.22
CA ALA A 82 -8.91 -5.22 3.71
C ALA A 82 -8.97 -4.68 5.15
N LEU A 83 -7.93 -4.89 5.95
CA LEU A 83 -7.76 -4.36 7.30
C LEU A 83 -7.26 -2.91 7.31
N LEU A 84 -6.66 -2.45 6.21
CA LEU A 84 -6.31 -1.05 6.02
C LEU A 84 -7.60 -0.27 5.72
N ARG A 85 -7.85 0.80 6.50
CA ARG A 85 -8.91 1.77 6.21
C ARG A 85 -8.68 2.39 4.81
N PRO A 86 -9.69 3.04 4.21
CA PRO A 86 -9.59 3.68 2.88
C PRO A 86 -8.39 4.64 2.69
N TYR A 87 -7.69 5.00 3.77
CA TYR A 87 -6.54 5.90 3.80
C TYR A 87 -5.21 5.24 4.23
N ARG A 88 -5.07 3.90 4.21
CA ARG A 88 -3.85 3.18 4.67
C ARG A 88 -3.37 3.53 6.09
N GLN A 89 -4.27 3.94 6.97
CA GLN A 89 -3.96 4.28 8.37
C GLN A 89 -3.90 3.02 9.25
N ALA A 90 -2.94 2.96 10.18
CA ALA A 90 -2.97 1.98 11.26
C ALA A 90 -4.18 2.17 12.18
N MET A 91 -4.51 1.12 12.94
CA MET A 91 -5.61 1.13 13.89
C MET A 91 -5.15 1.70 15.24
N ASN A 92 -5.86 2.73 15.71
CA ASN A 92 -5.59 3.41 16.98
C ASN A 92 -6.50 2.90 18.12
N ASP A 93 -7.59 2.21 17.77
CA ASP A 93 -8.54 1.64 18.72
C ASP A 93 -8.56 0.12 18.60
N TRP A 94 -8.44 -0.55 19.75
CA TRP A 94 -8.72 -1.97 19.89
C TRP A 94 -10.23 -2.19 20.09
N LEU A 95 -10.73 -3.33 19.61
CA LEU A 95 -12.14 -3.70 19.47
C LEU A 95 -12.86 -3.94 20.82
N ASP A 96 -12.95 -2.92 21.68
CA ASP A 96 -13.65 -2.98 22.97
C ASP A 96 -14.97 -2.18 23.02
N THR A 97 -15.38 -1.54 21.93
CA THR A 97 -16.68 -0.87 21.86
C THR A 97 -17.87 -1.84 21.67
N PHE A 98 -17.62 -3.10 21.29
CA PHE A 98 -18.70 -4.05 20.96
C PHE A 98 -19.17 -4.93 22.13
N GLN A 99 -18.45 -4.99 23.25
CA GLN A 99 -18.82 -5.87 24.38
C GLN A 99 -19.02 -5.15 25.72
N ARG A 100 -18.82 -3.83 25.79
CA ARG A 100 -19.06 -3.06 27.04
C ARG A 100 -20.51 -3.12 27.53
N ALA A 101 -21.47 -3.38 26.63
CA ALA A 101 -22.88 -3.58 26.97
C ALA A 101 -23.21 -5.01 27.45
N LEU A 102 -22.27 -5.96 27.35
CA LEU A 102 -22.47 -7.38 27.70
C LEU A 102 -21.73 -7.79 28.97
N LEU A 103 -20.90 -6.92 29.55
CA LEU A 103 -20.27 -7.14 30.85
C LEU A 103 -21.27 -6.81 31.97
N PRO A 104 -21.53 -7.72 32.93
CA PRO A 104 -22.38 -7.42 34.07
C PRO A 104 -21.83 -6.23 34.85
N SER A 105 -22.70 -5.30 35.22
CA SER A 105 -22.37 -4.22 36.15
C SER A 105 -21.82 -4.83 37.43
N ALA A 106 -20.65 -4.37 37.90
CA ALA A 106 -20.06 -4.83 39.15
C ALA A 106 -21.10 -4.80 40.28
N PRO A 107 -21.30 -5.88 41.04
CA PRO A 107 -22.23 -5.86 42.16
C PRO A 107 -21.69 -4.92 43.23
N SER A 108 -22.54 -3.96 43.60
CA SER A 108 -22.40 -3.12 44.78
C SER A 108 -22.03 -3.97 45.99
N GLN A 109 -21.07 -3.49 46.77
CA GLN A 109 -20.69 -4.05 48.06
C GLN A 109 -21.92 -4.33 48.93
N THR A 110 -22.31 -5.59 49.11
CA THR A 110 -22.88 -6.07 50.37
C THR A 110 -22.91 -7.60 50.42
N GLN A 111 -22.25 -8.14 51.46
CA GLN A 111 -22.39 -9.48 52.04
C GLN A 111 -21.64 -10.66 51.39
N ALA A 112 -20.72 -11.21 52.19
CA ALA A 112 -20.02 -12.48 52.02
C ALA A 112 -20.85 -13.64 52.65
N PRO A 113 -20.47 -14.92 52.52
CA PRO A 113 -21.25 -15.89 51.75
C PRO A 113 -21.81 -17.05 52.60
N HIS A 114 -22.86 -17.72 52.09
CA HIS A 114 -23.17 -19.10 52.47
C HIS A 114 -23.02 -20.05 51.28
N VAL A 115 -22.30 -21.13 51.58
CA VAL A 115 -21.76 -22.19 50.73
C VAL A 115 -22.84 -22.95 49.98
N HIS A 116 -22.65 -23.17 48.67
CA HIS A 116 -22.89 -24.47 48.06
C HIS A 116 -21.85 -24.76 46.97
N ASP A 117 -21.15 -25.85 47.21
CA ASP A 117 -20.15 -26.53 46.39
C ASP A 117 -20.79 -27.17 45.15
N HIS A 118 -20.32 -26.76 43.97
CA HIS A 118 -20.25 -27.61 42.78
C HIS A 118 -19.06 -27.19 41.92
N GLY A 119 -18.06 -28.07 41.85
CA GLY A 119 -16.84 -27.89 41.09
C GLY A 119 -17.03 -27.81 39.57
N ARG A 120 -16.39 -26.79 38.98
CA ARG A 120 -15.59 -26.84 37.74
C ARG A 120 -14.92 -25.47 37.62
N ASP A 121 -13.68 -25.36 38.08
CA ASP A 121 -12.79 -24.24 37.76
C ASP A 121 -12.56 -24.23 36.24
N ASN A 122 -13.29 -23.35 35.56
CA ASN A 122 -13.01 -22.94 34.20
C ASN A 122 -13.04 -21.41 34.23
N THR A 123 -12.13 -20.82 34.99
CA THR A 123 -11.94 -19.38 35.04
C THR A 123 -11.50 -18.93 33.65
N PHE A 124 -12.39 -18.23 32.95
CA PHE A 124 -12.09 -17.62 31.67
C PHE A 124 -10.96 -16.59 31.87
N ASP A 125 -9.76 -16.91 31.39
CA ASP A 125 -8.59 -16.01 31.44
C ASP A 125 -8.73 -14.96 30.33
N GLU A 126 -9.55 -13.95 30.61
CA GLU A 126 -9.86 -12.83 29.72
C GLU A 126 -8.59 -12.13 29.18
N PRO A 127 -7.54 -11.84 30.00
CA PRO A 127 -6.27 -11.30 29.52
C PRO A 127 -5.54 -12.16 28.48
N ALA A 128 -5.39 -13.48 28.73
CA ALA A 128 -4.71 -14.37 27.78
C ALA A 128 -5.50 -14.53 26.48
N TRP A 129 -6.83 -14.53 26.56
CA TRP A 129 -7.71 -14.54 25.39
C TRP A 129 -7.57 -13.28 24.54
N LEU A 130 -7.46 -12.09 25.16
CA LEU A 130 -7.23 -10.83 24.46
C LEU A 130 -5.87 -10.79 23.74
N GLU A 131 -4.80 -11.27 24.39
CA GLU A 131 -3.46 -11.39 23.78
C GLU A 131 -3.47 -12.31 22.55
N GLN A 132 -4.16 -13.45 22.63
CA GLN A 132 -4.31 -14.36 21.51
C GLN A 132 -5.12 -13.74 20.36
N ARG A 133 -6.19 -12.99 20.69
CA ARG A 133 -7.00 -12.25 19.70
C ARG A 133 -6.15 -11.25 18.94
N PHE A 134 -5.34 -10.50 19.66
CA PHE A 134 -4.48 -9.48 19.11
C PHE A 134 -3.46 -10.08 18.13
N LEU A 135 -2.83 -11.19 18.49
CA LEU A 135 -1.88 -11.90 17.62
C LEU A 135 -2.54 -12.47 16.36
N ALA A 136 -3.78 -12.94 16.43
CA ALA A 136 -4.52 -13.39 15.26
C ALA A 136 -4.75 -12.25 14.26
N HIS A 137 -5.12 -11.06 14.72
CA HIS A 137 -5.25 -9.88 13.86
C HIS A 137 -3.90 -9.48 13.25
N CYS A 138 -2.81 -9.51 14.03
CA CYS A 138 -1.46 -9.27 13.53
C CYS A 138 -1.07 -10.26 12.42
N TRP A 139 -1.35 -11.55 12.61
CA TRP A 139 -1.07 -12.60 11.62
C TRP A 139 -1.83 -12.37 10.30
N LEU A 140 -3.08 -11.94 10.40
CA LEU A 140 -3.94 -11.63 9.25
C LEU A 140 -3.53 -10.32 8.53
N GLY A 141 -2.61 -9.53 9.10
CA GLY A 141 -2.01 -8.37 8.45
C GLY A 141 -2.39 -7.01 9.03
N ALA A 142 -3.07 -6.98 10.18
CA ALA A 142 -3.40 -5.74 10.90
C ALA A 142 -2.17 -4.89 11.19
N LYS A 143 -2.30 -3.57 10.97
CA LYS A 143 -1.28 -2.56 11.30
C LYS A 143 -1.76 -1.72 12.49
N TRP A 144 -0.92 -1.57 13.50
CA TRP A 144 -1.25 -0.90 14.76
C TRP A 144 -0.43 0.36 14.94
N THR A 145 -1.01 1.39 15.55
CA THR A 145 -0.19 2.53 15.94
C THR A 145 0.63 2.20 17.18
N SER A 146 1.80 2.83 17.26
CA SER A 146 2.70 2.67 18.40
C SER A 146 2.09 3.14 19.72
N ASP A 147 1.16 4.09 19.72
CA ASP A 147 0.45 4.62 20.89
C ASP A 147 -0.77 3.78 21.33
N LEU A 148 -1.05 2.67 20.65
CA LEU A 148 -2.15 1.78 21.03
C LEU A 148 -2.04 1.36 22.49
N CYS A 149 -3.03 1.73 23.30
CA CYS A 149 -3.06 1.50 24.75
C CYS A 149 -2.77 0.03 25.11
N PHE A 150 -3.35 -0.91 24.38
CA PHE A 150 -3.09 -2.35 24.56
C PHE A 150 -1.60 -2.70 24.42
N LEU A 151 -0.93 -2.23 23.37
CA LEU A 151 0.50 -2.47 23.15
C LEU A 151 1.36 -1.75 24.19
N GLN A 152 1.02 -0.51 24.55
CA GLN A 152 1.73 0.28 25.56
C GLN A 152 1.67 -0.36 26.95
N CYS A 153 0.49 -0.89 27.34
CA CYS A 153 0.34 -1.70 28.53
C CYS A 153 1.24 -2.94 28.46
N GLN A 154 1.21 -3.69 27.35
CA GLN A 154 2.02 -4.90 27.18
C GLN A 154 3.54 -4.66 27.21
N LEU A 155 4.00 -3.51 26.71
CA LEU A 155 5.41 -3.08 26.80
C LEU A 155 5.83 -2.82 28.24
N SER A 156 4.94 -2.21 29.02
CA SER A 156 5.16 -1.87 30.43
C SER A 156 4.99 -3.08 31.37
N CYS A 157 4.20 -4.09 30.97
CA CYS A 157 3.93 -5.29 31.77
C CYS A 157 5.18 -6.16 32.01
N SER A 158 5.36 -6.60 33.26
CA SER A 158 6.48 -7.43 33.73
C SER A 158 6.52 -8.82 33.08
N ARG A 159 5.35 -9.45 32.90
CA ARG A 159 5.13 -10.68 32.13
C ARG A 159 3.84 -10.53 31.32
N PRO A 160 3.85 -10.76 30.00
CA PRO A 160 2.60 -11.03 29.27
C PRO A 160 1.94 -12.29 29.86
N GLN A 161 0.62 -12.38 29.80
CA GLN A 161 -0.11 -13.54 30.31
C GLN A 161 0.17 -14.78 29.45
N MET A 162 0.43 -14.58 28.16
CA MET A 162 1.03 -15.56 27.28
C MET A 162 2.57 -15.47 27.30
N PRO A 163 3.30 -16.53 27.70
CA PRO A 163 4.77 -16.54 27.73
C PRO A 163 5.43 -16.21 26.38
N ASP A 164 4.80 -16.58 25.27
CA ASP A 164 5.33 -16.45 23.91
C ASP A 164 4.77 -15.25 23.14
N PHE A 165 4.04 -14.34 23.79
CA PHE A 165 3.37 -13.22 23.11
C PHE A 165 4.33 -12.43 22.21
N TRP A 166 5.44 -11.94 22.77
CA TRP A 166 6.43 -11.13 22.06
C TRP A 166 7.20 -11.93 21.01
N THR A 167 7.42 -13.21 21.24
CA THR A 167 8.01 -14.13 20.25
C THR A 167 7.11 -14.21 19.01
N LYS A 168 5.80 -14.46 19.20
CA LYS A 168 4.83 -14.50 18.11
C LYS A 168 4.66 -13.12 17.45
N PHE A 169 4.56 -12.07 18.26
CA PHE A 169 4.45 -10.69 17.77
C PHE A 169 5.66 -10.26 16.93
N SER A 170 6.87 -10.69 17.28
CA SER A 170 8.07 -10.42 16.47
C SER A 170 8.05 -11.12 15.10
N GLY A 171 7.17 -12.11 14.91
CA GLY A 171 6.97 -12.81 13.65
C GLY A 171 5.80 -12.31 12.79
N CYS A 172 4.83 -11.57 13.37
CA CYS A 172 3.64 -11.10 12.65
C CYS A 172 3.21 -9.64 12.90
N GLY A 173 3.69 -9.02 13.97
CA GLY A 173 3.29 -7.68 14.41
C GLY A 173 3.76 -6.59 13.46
N ARG A 174 2.85 -5.64 13.17
CA ARG A 174 3.10 -4.47 12.32
C ARG A 174 2.79 -3.20 13.10
N VAL A 175 3.78 -2.34 13.28
CA VAL A 175 3.63 -1.11 14.09
C VAL A 175 3.94 0.12 13.26
N GLU A 176 3.09 1.14 13.37
CA GLU A 176 3.26 2.46 12.78
C GLU A 176 3.72 3.47 13.84
N PHE A 177 4.86 4.10 13.55
CA PHE A 177 5.41 5.22 14.30
C PHE A 177 5.17 6.49 13.49
N ALA A 178 4.32 7.37 14.01
CA ALA A 178 3.97 8.62 13.32
C ALA A 178 5.10 9.66 13.34
N SER A 179 6.03 9.55 14.30
CA SER A 179 7.20 10.41 14.42
C SER A 179 8.35 9.68 15.11
N LEU A 180 9.55 10.27 15.08
CA LEU A 180 10.69 9.79 15.86
C LEU A 180 10.37 9.80 17.37
N GLY A 181 9.63 10.79 17.86
CA GLY A 181 9.20 10.86 19.26
C GLY A 181 8.30 9.70 19.70
N HIS A 182 7.45 9.16 18.81
CA HIS A 182 6.66 7.97 19.12
C HIS A 182 7.55 6.71 19.26
N LEU A 183 8.61 6.62 18.46
CA LEU A 183 9.60 5.54 18.58
C LEU A 183 10.43 5.68 19.85
N GLU A 184 10.76 6.90 20.28
CA GLU A 184 11.40 7.18 21.56
C GLU A 184 10.49 6.81 22.74
N ALA A 185 9.21 7.16 22.69
CA ALA A 185 8.24 6.77 23.72
C ALA A 185 8.13 5.24 23.86
N TRP A 186 8.13 4.53 22.72
CA TRP A 186 8.22 3.06 22.71
C TRP A 186 9.50 2.54 23.36
N ALA A 187 10.65 3.16 23.07
CA ALA A 187 11.92 2.83 23.71
C ALA A 187 11.91 3.08 25.22
N ALA A 188 11.35 4.21 25.65
CA ALA A 188 11.25 4.59 27.05
C ALA A 188 10.35 3.61 27.84
N ALA A 189 9.24 3.16 27.25
CA ALA A 189 8.37 2.14 27.83
C ALA A 189 9.11 0.81 28.07
N LEU A 190 10.06 0.44 27.20
CA LEU A 190 10.93 -0.72 27.41
C LEU A 190 11.93 -0.50 28.56
N GLN A 191 12.45 0.71 28.71
CA GLN A 191 13.50 1.04 29.69
C GLN A 191 12.99 1.32 31.11
N ALA A 192 11.76 1.82 31.28
CA ALA A 192 11.15 2.10 32.60
C ALA A 192 11.10 0.87 33.54
N ARG A 193 11.25 -0.34 32.99
CA ARG A 193 11.43 -1.60 33.72
C ARG A 193 12.83 -1.81 34.30
N SER A 194 13.88 -1.32 33.65
CA SER A 194 15.26 -1.58 34.07
C SER A 194 15.62 -0.85 35.37
N ALA A 195 14.95 0.28 35.66
CA ALA A 195 15.18 1.08 36.85
C ALA A 195 14.42 0.61 38.11
N THR A 196 13.36 -0.19 37.97
CA THR A 196 12.52 -0.63 39.09
C THR A 196 12.94 -1.97 39.71
N ALA A 197 14.01 -2.59 39.21
CA ALA A 197 14.58 -3.83 39.75
C ALA A 197 15.62 -3.60 40.89
N PHE A 198 15.90 -2.37 41.29
CA PHE A 198 16.74 -2.05 42.46
C PHE A 198 15.96 -1.16 43.44
N VAL A 199 15.24 -1.79 44.35
CA VAL A 199 14.77 -1.14 45.59
C VAL A 199 15.58 -1.73 46.74
N PRO A 200 16.60 -1.03 47.27
CA PRO A 200 17.09 -1.33 48.61
C PRO A 200 16.06 -0.81 49.63
N HIS A 201 15.68 -1.67 50.57
CA HIS A 201 14.79 -1.33 51.69
C HIS A 201 15.24 -0.06 52.44
N PRO A 202 14.32 0.85 52.83
CA PRO A 202 14.63 1.96 53.70
C PRO A 202 14.42 1.54 55.17
N ASN A 203 15.46 1.60 55.98
CA ASN A 203 15.35 1.91 57.43
C ASN A 203 16.75 1.98 58.06
N THR A 204 17.41 3.14 57.99
CA THR A 204 18.18 3.76 59.09
C THR A 204 18.71 5.13 58.63
N PRO A 205 18.61 6.19 59.45
CA PRO A 205 19.03 7.53 59.04
C PRO A 205 20.56 7.71 59.17
N PRO A 206 21.26 8.35 58.22
CA PRO A 206 22.63 8.79 58.43
C PRO A 206 22.66 10.22 58.97
N ALA A 207 23.32 10.37 60.11
CA ALA A 207 23.80 11.65 60.59
C ALA A 207 24.97 12.13 59.72
N SER A 208 24.93 13.42 59.42
CA SER A 208 26.00 14.26 58.88
C SER A 208 27.34 14.08 59.58
N THR A 209 28.46 14.01 58.82
CA THR A 209 29.59 14.95 58.96
C THR A 209 30.69 14.70 57.93
N THR A 210 31.13 15.82 57.35
CA THR A 210 32.34 16.08 56.56
C THR A 210 33.63 15.95 57.37
N ALA A 211 34.69 15.38 56.78
CA ALA A 211 36.10 15.76 57.02
C ALA A 211 37.03 14.96 56.06
N THR A 212 37.51 15.49 54.93
CA THR A 212 38.77 16.23 54.72
C THR A 212 40.00 15.70 55.46
N ASN A 213 40.89 15.08 54.68
CA ASN A 213 42.31 14.86 54.94
C ASN A 213 43.03 16.15 55.38
N THR A 214 43.87 16.05 56.40
CA THR A 214 45.07 16.89 56.57
C THR A 214 46.08 16.19 57.48
N ALA A 215 47.34 16.24 57.05
CA ALA A 215 48.50 15.65 57.69
C ALA A 215 48.95 16.42 58.94
N GLN A 216 49.58 15.74 59.90
CA GLN A 216 50.67 16.32 60.70
C GLN A 216 51.52 15.29 61.50
N VAL A 217 52.82 15.45 61.29
CA VAL A 217 54.06 15.18 62.04
C VAL A 217 54.00 14.91 63.57
N ALA A 218 54.78 13.91 64.02
CA ALA A 218 55.67 13.88 65.22
C ALA A 218 56.33 12.48 65.29
N ALA A 219 57.64 12.30 65.09
CA ALA A 219 58.80 12.54 65.97
C ALA A 219 59.20 11.33 66.84
N GLU A 220 60.51 11.00 66.79
CA GLU A 220 61.36 10.36 67.82
C GLU A 220 61.19 8.84 68.10
N ASP A 221 62.20 7.99 68.33
CA ASP A 221 63.68 8.04 68.25
C ASP A 221 64.23 6.64 68.63
N LEU A 222 65.55 6.42 68.45
CA LEU A 222 66.47 5.48 69.16
C LEU A 222 67.06 4.21 68.49
N HIS A 223 68.40 4.32 68.34
CA HIS A 223 69.48 3.32 68.59
C HIS A 223 69.71 2.14 67.62
N ALA A 224 70.94 1.66 67.35
CA ALA A 224 72.33 2.03 67.63
C ALA A 224 73.22 1.15 66.70
N SER A 225 74.18 1.72 65.97
CA SER A 225 75.64 1.61 66.16
C SER A 225 76.36 0.30 65.74
N ALA A 226 77.25 0.49 64.74
CA ALA A 226 78.64 0.03 64.63
C ALA A 226 79.02 -1.46 64.56
N HIS A 227 79.68 -1.84 63.46
CA HIS A 227 81.11 -2.24 63.37
C HIS A 227 81.35 -2.76 61.94
N ASP A 228 82.19 -2.14 61.12
CA ASP A 228 83.66 -2.05 61.12
C ASP A 228 84.38 -3.37 60.77
N HIS A 229 85.40 -3.18 59.95
CA HIS A 229 85.81 -4.00 58.83
C HIS A 229 87.25 -4.49 59.06
N VAL A 230 87.52 -5.80 59.12
CA VAL A 230 88.92 -6.31 59.13
C VAL A 230 89.09 -7.65 58.39
N VAL A 231 89.83 -7.59 57.28
CA VAL A 231 91.00 -8.41 56.83
C VAL A 231 90.96 -9.93 57.15
N ARG A 232 90.74 -10.82 56.16
CA ARG A 232 91.70 -11.38 55.17
C ARG A 232 92.76 -12.32 55.77
N ASP A 233 92.44 -13.60 55.87
CA ASP A 233 93.32 -14.76 55.60
C ASP A 233 92.47 -16.05 55.63
N HIS A 234 92.83 -17.07 54.83
CA HIS A 234 92.21 -18.43 54.65
C HIS A 234 91.84 -18.79 53.19
N HIS A 235 92.77 -18.59 52.25
CA HIS A 235 92.55 -18.76 50.80
C HIS A 235 92.56 -20.21 50.24
N HIS A 236 92.50 -21.28 51.06
CA HIS A 236 92.47 -22.66 50.54
C HIS A 236 91.31 -23.56 50.99
N HIS A 237 90.45 -23.13 51.92
CA HIS A 237 89.18 -23.83 52.24
C HIS A 237 87.96 -23.24 51.51
N HIS A 238 88.11 -22.04 50.92
CA HIS A 238 87.01 -21.30 50.30
C HIS A 238 86.58 -21.85 48.92
N GLN A 239 87.46 -22.56 48.20
CA GLN A 239 87.15 -23.09 46.87
C GLN A 239 86.21 -24.33 46.92
N GLN A 240 86.29 -25.17 47.96
CA GLN A 240 85.36 -26.30 48.14
C GLN A 240 84.01 -25.87 48.72
N GLN A 241 83.98 -24.87 49.61
CA GLN A 241 82.71 -24.29 50.08
C GLN A 241 81.98 -23.49 48.99
N GLN A 242 82.69 -22.83 48.07
CA GLN A 242 82.05 -22.13 46.94
C GLN A 242 81.38 -23.09 45.95
N GLN A 243 81.91 -24.31 45.74
CA GLN A 243 81.24 -25.30 44.88
C GLN A 243 79.99 -25.91 45.54
N GLN A 244 79.98 -26.12 46.86
CA GLN A 244 78.77 -26.55 47.57
C GLN A 244 77.72 -25.43 47.68
N GLN A 245 78.14 -24.17 47.85
CA GLN A 245 77.21 -23.03 47.82
C GLN A 245 76.62 -22.78 46.43
N GLN A 246 77.38 -23.00 45.35
CA GLN A 246 76.82 -22.91 43.98
C GLN A 246 75.81 -24.02 43.68
N GLN A 247 76.01 -25.24 44.17
CA GLN A 247 75.00 -26.30 44.02
C GLN A 247 73.74 -26.04 44.87
N GLN A 248 73.86 -25.50 46.08
CA GLN A 248 72.69 -25.09 46.87
C GLN A 248 71.95 -23.88 46.26
N GLN A 249 72.66 -22.92 45.66
CA GLN A 249 72.02 -21.81 44.94
C GLN A 249 71.29 -22.27 43.67
N GLN A 250 71.81 -23.26 42.94
CA GLN A 250 71.09 -23.83 41.80
C GLN A 250 69.83 -24.61 42.21
N GLN A 251 69.86 -25.33 43.34
CA GLN A 251 68.65 -25.97 43.86
C GLN A 251 67.61 -24.97 44.37
N GLN A 252 68.03 -23.87 45.01
CA GLN A 252 67.09 -22.80 45.39
C GLN A 252 66.50 -22.06 44.18
N GLN A 253 67.27 -21.85 43.10
CA GLN A 253 66.73 -21.28 41.87
C GLN A 253 65.73 -22.21 41.18
N GLN A 254 65.95 -23.53 41.19
CA GLN A 254 64.96 -24.47 40.66
C GLN A 254 63.68 -24.52 41.51
N GLN A 255 63.77 -24.41 42.84
CA GLN A 255 62.57 -24.32 43.69
C GLN A 255 61.81 -23.00 43.50
N GLN A 256 62.50 -21.87 43.30
CA GLN A 256 61.84 -20.60 42.98
C GLN A 256 61.18 -20.62 41.60
N GLN A 257 61.78 -21.27 40.59
CA GLN A 257 61.13 -21.44 39.28
C GLN A 257 59.88 -22.34 39.36
N GLN A 258 59.89 -23.39 40.18
CA GLN A 258 58.68 -24.21 40.38
C GLN A 258 57.57 -23.45 41.12
N GLN A 259 57.90 -22.61 42.11
CA GLN A 259 56.89 -21.77 42.76
C GLN A 259 56.32 -20.69 41.83
N GLN A 260 57.14 -20.08 40.95
CA GLN A 260 56.64 -19.15 39.94
C GLN A 260 55.72 -19.83 38.91
N GLN A 261 56.03 -21.07 38.50
CA GLN A 261 55.12 -21.82 37.61
C GLN A 261 53.79 -22.18 38.29
N GLN A 262 53.78 -22.53 39.58
CA GLN A 262 52.53 -22.77 40.30
C GLN A 262 51.69 -21.49 40.47
N GLN A 263 52.32 -20.33 40.72
CA GLN A 263 51.59 -19.06 40.77
C GLN A 263 51.01 -18.65 39.41
N GLN A 264 51.73 -18.89 38.30
CA GLN A 264 51.18 -18.63 36.97
C GLN A 264 50.00 -19.55 36.62
N GLN A 265 50.03 -20.82 37.04
CA GLN A 265 48.88 -21.72 36.85
C GLN A 265 47.66 -21.30 37.68
N GLN A 266 47.83 -20.82 38.91
CA GLN A 266 46.71 -20.29 39.69
C GLN A 266 46.13 -19.00 39.10
N GLN A 267 46.96 -18.10 38.55
CA GLN A 267 46.44 -16.91 37.86
C GLN A 267 45.67 -17.26 36.57
N GLN A 268 46.11 -18.26 35.80
CA GLN A 268 45.36 -18.72 34.63
C GLN A 268 44.02 -19.37 35.01
N GLN A 269 43.94 -20.12 36.12
CA GLN A 269 42.66 -20.67 36.58
C GLN A 269 41.68 -19.57 37.06
N GLN A 270 42.17 -18.52 37.73
CA GLN A 270 41.30 -17.40 38.10
C GLN A 270 40.81 -16.60 36.88
N GLN A 271 41.63 -16.42 35.85
CA GLN A 271 41.18 -15.78 34.60
C GLN A 271 40.14 -16.62 33.85
N GLN A 272 40.27 -17.95 33.84
CA GLN A 272 39.25 -18.82 33.23
C GLN A 272 37.92 -18.80 34.00
N GLN A 273 37.95 -18.74 35.35
CA GLN A 273 36.71 -18.59 36.13
C GLN A 273 36.04 -17.23 35.93
N GLN A 274 36.80 -16.14 35.79
CA GLN A 274 36.22 -14.83 35.45
C GLN A 274 35.62 -14.80 34.04
N GLN A 275 36.24 -15.44 33.05
CA GLN A 275 35.66 -15.54 31.72
C GLN A 275 34.38 -16.39 31.68
N GLN A 276 34.30 -17.47 32.46
CA GLN A 276 33.05 -18.25 32.57
C GLN A 276 31.93 -17.49 33.28
N GLN A 277 32.24 -16.69 34.32
CA GLN A 277 31.22 -15.83 34.94
C GLN A 277 30.74 -14.71 34.01
N GLN A 278 31.62 -14.11 33.19
CA GLN A 278 31.19 -13.13 32.18
C GLN A 278 30.34 -13.77 31.07
N GLN A 279 30.65 -14.99 30.63
CA GLN A 279 29.80 -15.71 29.66
C GLN A 279 28.43 -16.09 30.24
N GLN A 280 28.35 -16.48 31.52
CA GLN A 280 27.04 -16.75 32.15
C GLN A 280 26.21 -15.48 32.35
N GLN A 281 26.81 -14.33 32.65
CA GLN A 281 26.08 -13.05 32.69
C GLN A 281 25.59 -12.60 31.30
N GLN A 282 26.38 -12.82 30.23
CA GLN A 282 25.91 -12.54 28.87
C GLN A 282 24.78 -13.48 28.41
N GLN A 283 24.79 -14.75 28.82
CA GLN A 283 23.67 -15.67 28.51
C GLN A 283 22.39 -15.34 29.28
N GLN A 284 22.47 -14.81 30.51
CA GLN A 284 21.26 -14.39 31.24
C GLN A 284 20.61 -13.12 30.67
N GLN A 285 21.36 -12.19 30.07
CA GLN A 285 20.77 -11.04 29.36
C GLN A 285 20.11 -11.41 28.02
N GLN A 286 20.44 -12.56 27.42
CA GLN A 286 19.81 -13.03 26.16
C GLN A 286 18.49 -13.82 26.36
N GLN A 287 18.04 -14.08 27.59
CA GLN A 287 16.82 -14.87 27.83
C GLN A 287 15.50 -14.06 27.86
N GLN A 288 15.50 -12.75 27.59
CA GLN A 288 14.23 -12.03 27.36
C GLN A 288 13.89 -12.00 25.86
N PRO A 289 12.70 -12.49 25.43
CA PRO A 289 12.30 -12.45 24.03
C PRO A 289 12.26 -11.00 23.54
N PRO A 290 12.80 -10.68 22.35
CA PRO A 290 12.88 -9.32 21.86
C PRO A 290 11.49 -8.72 21.68
N ARG A 291 11.17 -7.68 22.45
CA ARG A 291 9.88 -6.96 22.43
C ARG A 291 9.79 -5.99 21.25
N ARG A 292 9.88 -6.54 20.04
CA ARG A 292 9.95 -5.79 18.78
C ARG A 292 8.88 -6.25 17.79
N PRO A 293 8.40 -5.37 16.91
CA PRO A 293 7.51 -5.78 15.82
C PRO A 293 8.27 -6.54 14.72
N ALA A 294 7.55 -7.33 13.93
CA ALA A 294 8.11 -7.97 12.74
C ALA A 294 8.39 -6.94 11.64
N LEU A 295 7.44 -6.02 11.44
CA LEU A 295 7.48 -4.94 10.46
C LEU A 295 7.19 -3.61 11.15
N PHE A 296 7.91 -2.54 10.79
CA PHE A 296 7.57 -1.20 11.23
C PHE A 296 7.36 -0.24 10.06
N SER A 297 6.51 0.76 10.27
CA SER A 297 6.42 1.95 9.43
C SER A 297 6.82 3.16 10.25
N LEU A 298 7.59 4.07 9.68
CA LEU A 298 8.05 5.26 10.36
C LEU A 298 7.97 6.47 9.42
N VAL A 299 7.46 7.57 9.93
CA VAL A 299 7.71 8.91 9.39
C VAL A 299 8.57 9.64 10.40
N ALA A 300 9.69 10.25 9.97
CA ALA A 300 10.56 10.99 10.85
C ALA A 300 11.06 12.27 10.17
N ASP A 301 10.92 13.38 10.87
CA ASP A 301 11.51 14.67 10.51
C ASP A 301 12.90 14.76 11.17
N LEU A 302 13.91 15.06 10.36
CA LEU A 302 15.31 15.18 10.73
C LEU A 302 15.72 16.64 10.54
N ASP A 303 15.51 17.43 11.59
CA ASP A 303 15.81 18.87 11.63
C ASP A 303 17.28 19.13 11.98
N THR A 304 17.95 18.16 12.60
CA THR A 304 19.33 18.27 13.08
C THR A 304 20.12 16.98 12.84
N LYS A 305 21.45 17.07 12.96
CA LYS A 305 22.33 15.90 12.92
C LYS A 305 21.99 14.93 14.06
N GLU A 306 21.69 15.47 15.23
CA GLU A 306 21.32 14.71 16.41
C GLU A 306 20.09 13.85 16.14
N ASP A 307 19.11 14.31 15.38
CA ASP A 307 17.93 13.52 15.02
C ASP A 307 18.29 12.29 14.16
N ALA A 308 19.24 12.46 13.22
CA ALA A 308 19.72 11.37 12.39
C ALA A 308 20.48 10.32 13.22
N ASP A 309 21.31 10.77 14.16
CA ASP A 309 22.02 9.90 15.10
C ASP A 309 21.04 9.17 16.04
N ARG A 310 19.99 9.87 16.51
CA ARG A 310 18.91 9.28 17.32
C ARG A 310 18.13 8.22 16.53
N PHE A 311 17.76 8.50 15.29
CA PHE A 311 17.13 7.53 14.41
C PHE A 311 18.00 6.29 14.23
N HIS A 312 19.30 6.46 13.95
CA HIS A 312 20.23 5.35 13.82
C HIS A 312 20.35 4.51 15.11
N ALA A 313 20.43 5.16 16.27
CA ALA A 313 20.48 4.51 17.56
C ALA A 313 19.22 3.67 17.83
N LEU A 314 18.02 4.24 17.62
CA LEU A 314 16.74 3.54 17.82
C LEU A 314 16.55 2.40 16.82
N ARG A 315 16.96 2.60 15.55
CA ARG A 315 16.92 1.57 14.50
C ARG A 315 17.80 0.36 14.85
N SER A 316 18.98 0.62 15.43
CA SER A 316 19.99 -0.39 15.75
C SER A 316 19.76 -1.07 17.10
N THR A 317 18.98 -0.46 17.99
CA THR A 317 18.66 -1.00 19.32
C THR A 317 17.23 -1.53 19.39
N VAL A 318 16.23 -0.64 19.43
CA VAL A 318 14.80 -0.95 19.63
C VAL A 318 14.21 -1.74 18.46
N LEU A 319 14.56 -1.35 17.24
CA LEU A 319 14.08 -1.99 16.02
C LEU A 319 15.10 -2.96 15.42
N CYS A 320 16.13 -3.34 16.17
CA CYS A 320 17.13 -4.29 15.71
C CYS A 320 16.43 -5.57 15.22
N GLY A 321 16.74 -6.05 14.01
CA GLY A 321 16.12 -7.25 13.42
C GLY A 321 14.66 -7.09 12.92
N SER A 322 13.99 -5.98 13.22
CA SER A 322 12.71 -5.62 12.59
C SER A 322 12.96 -5.13 11.16
N ARG A 323 12.08 -5.50 10.23
CA ARG A 323 12.11 -5.02 8.84
C ARG A 323 11.35 -3.70 8.74
N GLY A 324 11.92 -2.70 8.08
CA GLY A 324 11.18 -1.49 7.71
C GLY A 324 10.22 -1.81 6.58
N GLY A 325 8.92 -1.68 6.77
CA GLY A 325 7.94 -1.80 5.69
C GLY A 325 7.95 -0.55 4.82
N PHE A 326 7.66 0.58 5.45
CA PHE A 326 7.67 1.90 4.83
C PHE A 326 8.35 2.90 5.78
N VAL A 327 9.48 3.46 5.38
CA VAL A 327 10.22 4.44 6.17
C VAL A 327 10.36 5.72 5.35
N MET A 328 9.82 6.82 5.88
CA MET A 328 9.91 8.15 5.29
C MET A 328 10.74 9.05 6.20
N LEU A 329 11.83 9.59 5.67
CA LEU A 329 12.75 10.48 6.36
C LEU A 329 12.70 11.84 5.67
N ASN A 330 12.11 12.84 6.34
CA ASN A 330 12.09 14.22 5.87
C ASN A 330 13.32 14.92 6.44
N VAL A 331 14.21 15.41 5.58
CA VAL A 331 15.49 16.01 5.98
C VAL A 331 15.39 17.52 5.78
N HIS A 332 15.52 18.28 6.87
CA HIS A 332 15.36 19.75 6.84
C HIS A 332 16.68 20.50 7.06
N ALA A 333 17.73 19.80 7.48
CA ALA A 333 19.08 20.36 7.64
C ALA A 333 20.14 19.54 6.91
N ARG A 334 21.34 20.12 6.78
CA ARG A 334 22.49 19.42 6.20
C ARG A 334 22.95 18.28 7.11
N LEU A 335 23.05 17.07 6.57
CA LEU A 335 23.47 15.88 7.30
C LEU A 335 24.83 15.36 6.79
N PRO A 336 25.84 15.17 7.67
CA PRO A 336 27.11 14.58 7.28
C PRO A 336 26.98 13.11 6.85
N SER A 337 26.04 12.38 7.45
CA SER A 337 25.82 10.96 7.16
C SER A 337 24.39 10.55 7.51
N LEU A 338 23.77 9.71 6.68
CA LEU A 338 22.48 9.09 6.93
C LEU A 338 22.57 7.59 6.62
N MET A 339 22.06 6.74 7.53
CA MET A 339 22.06 5.28 7.33
C MET A 339 20.65 4.71 7.40
N ALA A 340 20.28 3.89 6.42
CA ALA A 340 19.05 3.11 6.42
C ALA A 340 19.33 1.66 6.02
N ASN A 341 18.74 0.70 6.76
CA ASN A 341 18.96 -0.72 6.53
C ASN A 341 17.71 -1.58 6.67
N ASN A 342 17.70 -2.74 5.98
CA ASN A 342 16.66 -3.77 6.02
C ASN A 342 15.24 -3.17 5.90
N THR A 343 15.02 -2.45 4.80
CA THR A 343 13.78 -1.71 4.55
C THR A 343 13.22 -2.05 3.17
N HIS A 344 11.93 -2.34 3.11
CA HIS A 344 11.23 -2.64 1.88
C HIS A 344 11.02 -1.38 1.03
N LYS A 345 10.42 -0.32 1.58
CA LYS A 345 10.26 0.97 0.90
C LYS A 345 10.84 2.09 1.75
N LEU A 346 11.91 2.72 1.26
CA LEU A 346 12.56 3.88 1.88
C LEU A 346 12.26 5.13 1.03
N MET A 347 11.83 6.20 1.68
CA MET A 347 11.68 7.53 1.09
C MET A 347 12.54 8.51 1.89
N VAL A 348 13.45 9.19 1.21
CA VAL A 348 14.26 10.28 1.78
C VAL A 348 13.87 11.55 1.03
N VAL A 349 13.30 12.51 1.72
CA VAL A 349 12.83 13.77 1.13
C VAL A 349 13.67 14.90 1.72
N ALA A 350 14.60 15.44 0.95
CA ALA A 350 15.44 16.55 1.37
C ALA A 350 14.79 17.89 0.99
N GLY A 351 14.59 18.76 1.98
CA GLY A 351 14.16 20.14 1.75
C GLY A 351 15.24 21.01 1.10
N ALA A 352 14.88 22.25 0.73
CA ALA A 352 15.83 23.21 0.17
C ALA A 352 17.01 23.45 1.13
N GLY A 353 18.25 23.31 0.64
CA GLY A 353 19.47 23.43 1.44
C GLY A 353 19.83 22.22 2.33
N ALA A 354 18.99 21.18 2.38
CA ALA A 354 19.16 20.02 3.26
C ALA A 354 20.01 18.92 2.61
N THR A 355 21.26 19.25 2.30
CA THR A 355 22.19 18.33 1.62
C THR A 355 22.63 17.16 2.50
N ILE A 356 22.86 15.98 1.89
CA ILE A 356 23.35 14.79 2.59
C ILE A 356 24.73 14.47 2.03
N ASP A 357 25.77 14.56 2.87
CA ASP A 357 27.15 14.37 2.44
C ASP A 357 27.49 12.89 2.21
N HIS A 358 26.89 11.95 2.97
CA HIS A 358 27.11 10.51 2.82
C HIS A 358 25.85 9.68 3.12
N LEU A 359 25.37 8.88 2.17
CA LEU A 359 24.19 8.01 2.35
C LEU A 359 24.57 6.52 2.34
N MET A 360 24.25 5.79 3.41
CA MET A 360 24.49 4.35 3.53
C MET A 360 23.19 3.57 3.46
N LEU A 361 23.03 2.76 2.41
CA LEU A 361 21.84 1.93 2.17
C LEU A 361 22.22 0.45 2.18
N ARG A 362 21.61 -0.34 3.05
CA ARG A 362 21.85 -1.80 3.12
C ARG A 362 20.57 -2.61 3.11
N ASP A 363 20.46 -3.60 2.21
CA ASP A 363 19.29 -4.47 2.10
C ASP A 363 17.99 -3.66 1.94
N ILE A 364 17.96 -2.88 0.85
CA ILE A 364 16.83 -2.00 0.52
C ILE A 364 16.14 -2.54 -0.74
N HIS A 365 14.84 -2.81 -0.66
CA HIS A 365 14.10 -3.28 -1.82
C HIS A 365 13.78 -2.14 -2.80
N TYR A 366 13.34 -0.98 -2.30
CA TYR A 366 13.12 0.22 -3.09
C TYR A 366 13.49 1.46 -2.28
N ALA A 367 14.35 2.31 -2.81
CA ALA A 367 14.69 3.61 -2.24
C ALA A 367 14.26 4.72 -3.20
N ARG A 368 13.51 5.70 -2.69
CA ARG A 368 13.32 6.99 -3.36
C ARG A 368 14.05 8.07 -2.58
N TRP A 369 14.83 8.89 -3.28
CA TRP A 369 15.49 10.04 -2.72
C TRP A 369 15.16 11.29 -3.55
N ASP A 370 14.38 12.20 -2.96
CA ASP A 370 14.17 13.53 -3.51
C ASP A 370 15.32 14.41 -2.98
N VAL A 371 16.27 14.77 -3.84
CA VAL A 371 17.49 15.49 -3.43
C VAL A 371 17.21 16.99 -3.26
N ALA A 372 17.99 17.65 -2.40
CA ALA A 372 17.99 19.10 -2.31
C ALA A 372 18.50 19.71 -3.63
N GLY A 373 17.95 20.84 -4.06
CA GLY A 373 18.30 21.47 -5.35
C GLY A 373 19.77 21.91 -5.44
N GLU A 374 20.47 22.05 -4.30
CA GLU A 374 21.90 22.36 -4.22
C GLU A 374 22.81 21.12 -4.21
N GLN A 375 22.25 19.90 -4.19
CA GLN A 375 23.03 18.66 -4.10
C GLN A 375 23.68 18.33 -5.46
N GLU A 376 25.02 18.40 -5.52
CA GLU A 376 25.77 18.12 -6.75
C GLU A 376 26.28 16.67 -6.87
N THR A 377 26.45 15.96 -5.74
CA THR A 377 27.06 14.62 -5.70
C THR A 377 26.28 13.66 -4.82
N VAL A 378 26.21 12.38 -5.22
CA VAL A 378 25.65 11.29 -4.40
C VAL A 378 26.79 10.43 -3.88
N ASN A 379 27.31 10.76 -2.70
CA ASN A 379 28.34 9.95 -2.05
C ASN A 379 27.69 8.97 -1.06
N GLY A 380 28.19 7.74 -1.00
CA GLY A 380 27.57 6.73 -0.17
C GLY A 380 28.03 5.29 -0.43
N GLU A 381 27.46 4.36 0.34
CA GLU A 381 27.64 2.93 0.17
C GLU A 381 26.28 2.25 0.02
N PHE A 382 26.00 1.73 -1.18
CA PHE A 382 24.75 1.03 -1.48
C PHE A 382 25.02 -0.47 -1.62
N HIS A 383 24.53 -1.25 -0.67
CA HIS A 383 24.76 -2.69 -0.60
C HIS A 383 23.45 -3.47 -0.63
N SER A 384 23.30 -4.39 -1.59
CA SER A 384 22.06 -5.17 -1.77
C SER A 384 20.82 -4.29 -1.96
N VAL A 385 20.93 -3.22 -2.75
CA VAL A 385 19.80 -2.36 -3.13
C VAL A 385 19.20 -2.85 -4.46
N ARG A 386 17.89 -3.14 -4.48
CA ARG A 386 17.24 -3.67 -5.69
C ARG A 386 16.76 -2.59 -6.66
N SER A 387 16.29 -1.45 -6.15
CA SER A 387 15.78 -0.35 -6.97
C SER A 387 16.03 0.99 -6.30
N VAL A 388 16.46 1.98 -7.09
CA VAL A 388 16.64 3.37 -6.63
C VAL A 388 15.94 4.33 -7.58
N CYS A 389 15.24 5.30 -7.01
CA CYS A 389 14.66 6.45 -7.70
C CYS A 389 15.26 7.72 -7.10
N ILE A 390 15.96 8.52 -7.89
CA ILE A 390 16.43 9.85 -7.48
C ILE A 390 15.58 10.89 -8.21
N ALA A 391 14.97 11.81 -7.48
CA ALA A 391 14.20 12.92 -8.07
C ALA A 391 14.81 14.28 -7.73
N SER A 392 14.43 15.30 -8.49
CA SER A 392 14.95 16.68 -8.37
C SER A 392 16.47 16.74 -8.57
N CYS A 393 17.02 15.90 -9.45
CA CYS A 393 18.47 15.76 -9.65
C CYS A 393 19.04 16.70 -10.73
N ASP A 394 18.57 17.95 -10.78
CA ASP A 394 18.92 18.94 -11.80
C ASP A 394 20.38 19.40 -11.72
N ARG A 395 21.01 19.35 -10.54
CA ARG A 395 22.44 19.68 -10.36
C ARG A 395 23.35 18.48 -10.19
N LEU A 396 22.80 17.27 -10.26
CA LEU A 396 23.53 16.06 -9.92
C LEU A 396 24.49 15.65 -11.04
N ARG A 397 25.78 15.56 -10.73
CA ARG A 397 26.83 15.22 -11.72
C ARG A 397 27.46 13.84 -11.50
N ASP A 398 27.65 13.43 -10.25
CA ASP A 398 28.26 12.14 -9.91
C ASP A 398 27.23 11.14 -9.35
N ILE A 399 27.05 10.03 -10.07
CA ILE A 399 26.14 8.92 -9.74
C ILE A 399 26.86 7.59 -9.58
N ARG A 400 28.18 7.57 -9.33
CA ARG A 400 28.97 6.33 -9.20
C ARG A 400 28.43 5.34 -8.18
N VAL A 401 27.81 5.83 -7.10
CA VAL A 401 27.21 5.00 -6.05
C VAL A 401 26.05 4.12 -6.55
N LEU A 402 25.45 4.46 -7.69
CA LEU A 402 24.36 3.68 -8.30
C LEU A 402 24.85 2.50 -9.13
N ALA A 403 26.17 2.35 -9.30
CA ALA A 403 26.74 1.26 -10.07
C ALA A 403 26.35 -0.12 -9.50
N GLY A 404 25.98 -1.05 -10.38
CA GLY A 404 25.59 -2.41 -10.01
C GLY A 404 24.15 -2.58 -9.50
N ILE A 405 23.37 -1.50 -9.39
CA ILE A 405 21.95 -1.57 -9.03
C ILE A 405 21.12 -1.99 -10.25
N PRO A 406 20.24 -3.00 -10.15
CA PRO A 406 19.56 -3.54 -11.32
C PRO A 406 18.44 -2.64 -11.86
N ALA A 407 17.82 -1.79 -11.05
CA ALA A 407 16.78 -0.86 -11.46
C ALA A 407 17.06 0.57 -10.95
N VAL A 408 17.19 1.52 -11.87
CA VAL A 408 17.52 2.92 -11.56
C VAL A 408 16.54 3.86 -12.27
N GLN A 409 15.99 4.81 -11.53
CA GLN A 409 15.15 5.89 -12.05
C GLN A 409 15.79 7.23 -11.69
N LEU A 410 15.98 8.10 -12.68
CA LEU A 410 16.47 9.46 -12.50
C LEU A 410 15.41 10.42 -13.01
N LEU A 411 14.79 11.18 -12.10
CA LEU A 411 13.71 12.13 -12.38
C LEU A 411 14.22 13.56 -12.24
N CYS A 412 13.87 14.40 -13.21
CA CYS A 412 14.36 15.77 -13.35
C CYS A 412 15.90 15.85 -13.46
N ALA A 413 16.53 14.88 -14.10
CA ALA A 413 17.98 14.88 -14.30
C ALA A 413 18.40 15.97 -15.29
N ALA A 414 19.51 16.65 -15.02
CA ALA A 414 20.16 17.44 -16.06
C ALA A 414 20.80 16.53 -17.11
N MET A 415 20.78 16.96 -18.37
CA MET A 415 21.42 16.28 -19.50
C MET A 415 22.95 16.08 -19.33
N GLN A 416 23.56 16.70 -18.32
CA GLN A 416 25.00 16.62 -18.02
C GLN A 416 25.36 15.47 -17.07
N THR A 417 24.40 14.75 -16.48
CA THR A 417 24.70 13.61 -15.61
C THR A 417 25.19 12.42 -16.44
N GLY A 418 26.50 12.17 -16.46
CA GLY A 418 27.10 11.05 -17.20
C GLY A 418 26.58 9.69 -16.72
N LEU A 419 25.94 8.91 -17.59
CA LEU A 419 25.31 7.63 -17.24
C LEU A 419 26.28 6.44 -17.22
N LYS A 420 27.56 6.65 -17.55
CA LYS A 420 28.60 5.61 -17.61
C LYS A 420 28.67 4.68 -16.38
N PRO A 421 28.42 5.14 -15.13
CA PRO A 421 28.42 4.23 -13.98
C PRO A 421 27.28 3.19 -13.98
N LEU A 422 26.23 3.38 -14.78
CA LEU A 422 25.06 2.51 -14.84
C LEU A 422 25.19 1.40 -15.90
N VAL A 423 26.41 1.10 -16.37
CA VAL A 423 26.65 -0.02 -17.29
C VAL A 423 26.13 -1.33 -16.68
N GLY A 424 25.29 -2.05 -17.45
CA GLY A 424 24.68 -3.31 -17.02
C GLY A 424 23.36 -3.16 -16.24
N VAL A 425 22.82 -1.94 -16.12
CA VAL A 425 21.49 -1.72 -15.55
C VAL A 425 20.42 -2.50 -16.32
N ARG A 426 19.49 -3.16 -15.61
CA ARG A 426 18.42 -3.93 -16.24
C ARG A 426 17.22 -3.05 -16.57
N ARG A 427 16.78 -2.21 -15.62
CA ARG A 427 15.69 -1.26 -15.77
C ARG A 427 16.19 0.16 -15.58
N LEU A 428 15.98 1.01 -16.59
CA LEU A 428 16.40 2.40 -16.59
C LEU A 428 15.22 3.31 -16.93
N THR A 429 14.90 4.23 -16.02
CA THR A 429 13.93 5.31 -16.27
C THR A 429 14.66 6.64 -16.20
N LEU A 430 14.54 7.46 -17.24
CA LEU A 430 15.13 8.79 -17.31
C LEU A 430 14.04 9.81 -17.65
N THR A 431 13.87 10.78 -16.76
CA THR A 431 13.06 11.98 -17.00
C THR A 431 13.95 13.20 -16.83
N ALA A 432 14.15 13.96 -17.89
CA ALA A 432 15.03 15.12 -17.85
C ALA A 432 14.26 16.45 -17.85
N THR A 433 14.92 17.50 -17.39
CA THR A 433 14.40 18.87 -17.51
C THR A 433 14.80 19.45 -18.88
N PRO A 434 13.91 20.18 -19.57
CA PRO A 434 14.24 20.86 -20.81
C PRO A 434 15.13 22.09 -20.51
N SER A 435 16.42 21.86 -20.29
CA SER A 435 17.42 22.93 -20.17
C SER A 435 18.14 23.14 -21.50
N THR A 436 18.62 24.36 -21.76
CA THR A 436 19.42 24.70 -22.93
C THR A 436 20.65 23.79 -23.06
N PRO A 437 20.93 23.24 -24.25
CA PRO A 437 22.08 22.38 -24.47
C PRO A 437 23.36 23.23 -24.44
N ASP A 438 23.96 23.42 -23.26
CA ASP A 438 25.33 23.88 -23.18
C ASP A 438 26.27 22.72 -23.52
N GLY A 439 27.22 23.00 -24.42
CA GLY A 439 28.08 22.03 -25.10
C GLY A 439 28.86 21.10 -24.16
N GLY A 440 28.21 20.01 -23.77
CA GLY A 440 28.82 18.91 -23.04
C GLY A 440 29.87 18.19 -23.88
N ASP A 441 30.86 17.62 -23.20
CA ASP A 441 31.95 16.86 -23.80
C ASP A 441 31.40 15.63 -24.54
N GLY A 442 31.64 15.54 -25.85
CA GLY A 442 30.99 14.55 -26.73
C GLY A 442 31.23 13.09 -26.33
N ALA A 443 32.35 12.81 -25.65
CA ALA A 443 32.69 11.47 -25.20
C ALA A 443 31.79 10.95 -24.05
N GLU A 444 31.33 11.83 -23.15
CA GLU A 444 30.42 11.44 -22.06
C GLU A 444 28.99 11.23 -22.54
N ALA A 445 28.58 12.02 -23.54
CA ALA A 445 27.30 11.84 -24.22
C ALA A 445 27.26 10.46 -24.91
N ASP A 446 28.32 10.07 -25.62
CA ASP A 446 28.41 8.77 -26.29
C ASP A 446 28.36 7.59 -25.32
N ALA A 447 29.09 7.67 -24.21
CA ALA A 447 29.06 6.63 -23.17
C ALA A 447 27.66 6.50 -22.53
N SER A 448 26.96 7.61 -22.34
CA SER A 448 25.61 7.61 -21.79
C SER A 448 24.60 6.96 -22.73
N GLN A 449 24.75 7.18 -24.04
CA GLN A 449 23.91 6.59 -25.08
C GLN A 449 24.14 5.08 -25.20
N GLN A 450 25.38 4.60 -25.00
CA GLN A 450 25.67 3.16 -24.93
C GLN A 450 24.94 2.47 -23.77
N VAL A 451 24.85 3.12 -22.61
CA VAL A 451 24.11 2.61 -21.45
C VAL A 451 22.60 2.55 -21.74
N ILE A 452 22.05 3.61 -22.32
CA ILE A 452 20.63 3.66 -22.74
C ILE A 452 20.32 2.53 -23.74
N ALA A 453 21.17 2.34 -24.74
CA ALA A 453 21.00 1.32 -25.78
C ALA A 453 21.09 -0.13 -25.25
N ALA A 454 21.86 -0.36 -24.18
CA ALA A 454 22.09 -1.67 -23.59
C ALA A 454 21.04 -2.10 -22.54
N ALA A 455 20.23 -1.17 -22.02
CA ALA A 455 19.23 -1.47 -20.99
C ALA A 455 18.16 -2.45 -21.50
N ARG A 456 17.66 -3.34 -20.64
CA ARG A 456 16.64 -4.35 -21.00
C ARG A 456 15.20 -3.83 -20.92
N ASP A 457 14.96 -2.90 -20.01
CA ASP A 457 13.68 -2.25 -19.74
C ASP A 457 13.93 -0.76 -19.63
N LEU A 458 13.37 0.01 -20.55
CA LEU A 458 13.78 1.39 -20.79
C LEU A 458 12.56 2.31 -20.83
N SER A 459 12.61 3.39 -20.06
CA SER A 459 11.61 4.44 -20.07
C SER A 459 12.28 5.82 -20.18
N LEU A 460 11.96 6.58 -21.22
CA LEU A 460 12.59 7.86 -21.55
C LEU A 460 11.55 8.96 -21.67
N HIS A 461 11.78 10.06 -20.95
CA HIS A 461 10.95 11.27 -20.94
C HIS A 461 11.84 12.52 -21.02
N ASN A 462 11.59 13.44 -21.97
CA ASN A 462 12.39 14.66 -22.17
C ASN A 462 13.88 14.43 -22.47
N VAL A 463 14.24 13.28 -23.07
CA VAL A 463 15.63 12.91 -23.38
C VAL A 463 15.94 13.13 -24.87
N SER A 464 17.20 13.43 -25.20
CA SER A 464 17.73 13.35 -26.57
C SER A 464 18.37 11.98 -26.80
N LEU A 465 17.84 11.22 -27.74
CA LEU A 465 18.39 9.94 -28.16
C LEU A 465 19.23 10.12 -29.41
N THR A 466 20.45 9.57 -29.44
CA THR A 466 21.30 9.51 -30.63
C THR A 466 21.54 8.07 -31.08
N ALA A 467 21.44 7.09 -30.16
CA ALA A 467 21.54 5.68 -30.49
C ALA A 467 20.35 5.23 -31.35
N SER A 468 20.62 4.84 -32.60
CA SER A 468 19.60 4.38 -33.54
C SER A 468 19.05 2.99 -33.22
N THR A 469 19.76 2.20 -32.40
CA THR A 469 19.35 0.83 -32.03
C THR A 469 19.29 0.68 -30.52
N LEU A 470 18.15 0.21 -30.01
CA LEU A 470 17.96 -0.11 -28.58
C LEU A 470 17.71 -1.61 -28.43
N HIS A 471 18.46 -2.27 -27.55
CA HIS A 471 18.36 -3.72 -27.32
C HIS A 471 17.33 -4.10 -26.24
N ALA A 472 16.55 -3.13 -25.76
CA ALA A 472 15.53 -3.31 -24.75
C ALA A 472 14.40 -4.23 -25.21
N THR A 473 13.88 -5.02 -24.26
CA THR A 473 12.69 -5.86 -24.43
C THR A 473 11.40 -5.09 -24.17
N ARG A 474 11.47 -4.06 -23.32
CA ARG A 474 10.37 -3.15 -23.01
C ARG A 474 10.85 -1.72 -23.18
N VAL A 475 10.11 -0.93 -23.96
CA VAL A 475 10.48 0.44 -24.31
C VAL A 475 9.28 1.35 -24.12
N ASN A 476 9.47 2.43 -23.35
CA ASN A 476 8.51 3.51 -23.17
C ASN A 476 9.19 4.84 -23.53
N ILE A 477 8.68 5.56 -24.53
CA ILE A 477 9.25 6.82 -25.02
C ILE A 477 8.13 7.86 -25.08
N CYS A 478 8.30 8.96 -24.35
CA CYS A 478 7.35 10.09 -24.34
C CYS A 478 8.12 11.42 -24.31
N ASN A 479 7.52 12.49 -24.82
CA ASN A 479 8.02 13.87 -24.71
C ASN A 479 9.52 14.00 -25.03
N MET A 480 10.01 13.39 -26.10
CA MET A 480 11.45 13.41 -26.42
C MET A 480 11.87 14.77 -26.97
N LEU A 481 13.15 15.12 -26.79
CA LEU A 481 13.73 16.32 -27.42
C LEU A 481 14.20 16.04 -28.85
N SER A 482 14.80 14.86 -29.05
CA SER A 482 15.28 14.38 -30.34
C SER A 482 15.34 12.85 -30.34
N VAL A 483 15.00 12.23 -31.46
CA VAL A 483 15.06 10.77 -31.65
C VAL A 483 15.60 10.49 -33.05
N PRO A 484 16.50 9.51 -33.23
CA PRO A 484 16.96 9.07 -34.55
C PRO A 484 15.80 8.56 -35.42
N ASP A 485 15.94 8.76 -36.72
CA ASP A 485 15.00 8.30 -37.74
C ASP A 485 15.77 7.54 -38.84
N PRO A 486 15.66 6.20 -38.94
CA PRO A 486 14.75 5.30 -38.21
C PRO A 486 15.29 4.85 -36.82
N LEU A 487 14.36 4.46 -35.93
CA LEU A 487 14.66 3.81 -34.65
C LEU A 487 14.52 2.28 -34.78
N HIS A 488 15.52 1.54 -34.29
CA HIS A 488 15.57 0.08 -34.35
C HIS A 488 15.40 -0.58 -32.98
N LEU A 489 14.34 -1.38 -32.83
CA LEU A 489 13.99 -2.11 -31.61
C LEU A 489 13.91 -3.63 -31.87
N PRO A 490 15.03 -4.31 -32.20
CA PRO A 490 15.02 -5.71 -32.66
C PRO A 490 14.52 -6.71 -31.62
N ASN A 491 14.65 -6.40 -30.32
CA ASN A 491 14.30 -7.31 -29.21
C ASN A 491 13.02 -6.88 -28.47
N ALA A 492 12.43 -5.75 -28.83
CA ALA A 492 11.31 -5.19 -28.07
C ALA A 492 10.02 -5.96 -28.34
N THR A 493 9.43 -6.51 -27.29
CA THR A 493 8.12 -7.17 -27.33
C THR A 493 7.02 -6.26 -26.81
N ASP A 494 7.36 -5.30 -25.96
CA ASP A 494 6.41 -4.32 -25.40
C ASP A 494 6.94 -2.92 -25.73
N ILE A 495 6.22 -2.20 -26.58
CA ILE A 495 6.60 -0.88 -27.08
C ILE A 495 5.48 0.10 -26.74
N TYR A 496 5.84 1.21 -26.10
CA TYR A 496 4.95 2.32 -25.80
C TYR A 496 5.56 3.62 -26.32
N LEU A 497 4.87 4.27 -27.24
CA LEU A 497 5.20 5.57 -27.79
C LEU A 497 4.10 6.53 -27.38
N GLY A 498 4.37 7.40 -26.41
CA GLY A 498 3.42 8.39 -25.93
C GLY A 498 3.43 9.68 -26.74
N GLN A 499 2.78 10.71 -26.19
CA GLN A 499 2.72 12.03 -26.81
C GLN A 499 4.13 12.61 -27.02
N HIS A 500 4.32 13.31 -28.14
CA HIS A 500 5.60 13.94 -28.49
C HIS A 500 6.78 12.95 -28.43
N SER A 501 6.59 11.73 -28.91
CA SER A 501 7.68 10.75 -29.00
C SER A 501 8.74 11.17 -30.02
N HIS A 502 8.37 11.99 -31.01
CA HIS A 502 9.20 12.40 -32.16
C HIS A 502 9.72 11.24 -33.04
N VAL A 503 9.33 10.00 -32.75
CA VAL A 503 9.64 8.83 -33.57
C VAL A 503 8.80 8.90 -34.85
N ARG A 504 9.44 8.70 -36.02
CA ARG A 504 8.76 8.72 -37.33
C ARG A 504 8.74 7.38 -38.03
N ARG A 505 9.87 6.65 -37.98
CA ARG A 505 10.00 5.29 -38.52
C ARG A 505 10.57 4.38 -37.45
N LEU A 506 9.95 3.22 -37.31
CA LEU A 506 10.28 2.23 -36.30
C LEU A 506 10.43 0.85 -36.95
N THR A 507 11.47 0.13 -36.55
CA THR A 507 11.57 -1.33 -36.80
C THR A 507 11.48 -2.07 -35.47
N CYS A 508 10.73 -3.16 -35.42
CA CYS A 508 10.47 -3.91 -34.21
C CYS A 508 10.67 -5.41 -34.41
N ALA A 509 10.62 -6.18 -33.32
CA ALA A 509 10.62 -7.63 -33.38
C ALA A 509 9.41 -8.16 -34.19
N PRO A 510 9.52 -9.35 -34.83
CA PRO A 510 8.43 -9.91 -35.63
C PRO A 510 7.20 -10.27 -34.79
N ARG A 511 7.38 -10.62 -33.52
CA ARG A 511 6.28 -10.97 -32.60
C ARG A 511 6.25 -10.04 -31.40
N LEU A 512 5.16 -9.31 -31.27
CA LEU A 512 4.96 -8.32 -30.21
C LEU A 512 3.96 -8.84 -29.17
N LYS A 513 4.23 -8.54 -27.91
CA LYS A 513 3.22 -8.66 -26.85
C LYS A 513 2.29 -7.45 -26.90
N ARG A 514 2.85 -6.23 -26.99
CA ARG A 514 2.05 -5.01 -26.99
C ARG A 514 2.74 -3.90 -27.77
N LEU A 515 1.98 -3.20 -28.63
CA LEU A 515 2.41 -1.99 -29.32
C LEU A 515 1.41 -0.86 -29.04
N VAL A 516 1.87 0.19 -28.37
CA VAL A 516 1.06 1.38 -28.08
C VAL A 516 1.66 2.58 -28.82
N VAL A 517 0.87 3.23 -29.67
CA VAL A 517 1.25 4.46 -30.37
C VAL A 517 0.22 5.54 -30.07
N HIS A 518 0.49 6.35 -29.06
CA HIS A 518 -0.33 7.46 -28.59
C HIS A 518 0.32 8.81 -28.90
N ASP A 519 0.70 9.00 -30.16
CA ASP A 519 1.29 10.23 -30.66
C ASP A 519 0.46 10.79 -31.82
N ARG A 520 -0.14 11.96 -31.61
CA ARG A 520 -0.97 12.61 -32.63
C ARG A 520 -0.16 13.08 -33.84
N ALA A 521 1.15 13.27 -33.69
CA ALA A 521 2.03 13.68 -34.78
C ALA A 521 2.46 12.49 -35.67
N TRP A 522 2.20 11.25 -35.25
CA TRP A 522 2.62 10.06 -35.98
C TRP A 522 1.89 9.95 -37.34
N ASP A 523 2.64 9.64 -38.41
CA ASP A 523 2.07 9.35 -39.73
C ASP A 523 1.59 7.89 -39.79
N PRO A 524 0.28 7.63 -39.95
CA PRO A 524 -0.24 6.27 -40.04
C PRO A 524 0.39 5.43 -41.16
N ALA A 525 0.95 6.05 -42.21
CA ALA A 525 1.63 5.34 -43.30
C ALA A 525 2.96 4.67 -42.88
N LEU A 526 3.54 5.10 -41.76
CA LEU A 526 4.85 4.65 -41.26
C LEU A 526 4.74 3.70 -40.06
N LEU A 527 3.57 3.11 -39.82
CA LEU A 527 3.42 2.07 -38.80
C LEU A 527 4.39 0.91 -39.06
N PRO A 528 5.01 0.33 -38.00
CA PRO A 528 6.01 -0.70 -38.16
C PRO A 528 5.41 -1.99 -38.74
N ASP A 529 6.18 -2.69 -39.57
CA ASP A 529 5.85 -4.05 -39.99
C ASP A 529 6.22 -5.07 -38.91
N PHE A 530 5.28 -5.95 -38.58
CA PHE A 530 5.46 -7.10 -37.71
C PHE A 530 4.66 -8.31 -38.24
N GLU A 531 4.96 -9.53 -37.77
CA GLU A 531 4.23 -10.76 -38.13
C GLU A 531 2.97 -10.96 -37.28
N HIS A 532 3.08 -10.77 -35.95
CA HIS A 532 1.96 -10.94 -35.00
C HIS A 532 2.11 -10.02 -33.78
N ALA A 533 1.02 -9.48 -33.27
CA ALA A 533 0.97 -8.77 -32.00
C ALA A 533 -0.23 -9.19 -31.15
N ARG A 534 -0.03 -9.49 -29.86
CA ARG A 534 -1.16 -9.81 -28.97
C ARG A 534 -2.08 -8.59 -28.77
N GLU A 535 -1.51 -7.40 -28.65
CA GLU A 535 -2.28 -6.16 -28.48
C GLU A 535 -1.64 -4.99 -29.23
N VAL A 536 -2.47 -4.21 -29.92
CA VAL A 536 -2.09 -2.94 -30.55
C VAL A 536 -3.06 -1.85 -30.12
N SER A 537 -2.56 -0.75 -29.57
CA SER A 537 -3.36 0.41 -29.14
C SER A 537 -2.89 1.67 -29.86
N LEU A 538 -3.80 2.33 -30.57
CA LEU A 538 -3.49 3.48 -31.43
C LEU A 538 -4.32 4.70 -31.02
N HIS A 539 -3.65 5.84 -30.85
CA HIS A 539 -4.23 7.17 -30.69
C HIS A 539 -3.45 8.17 -31.54
N LEU A 540 -3.95 8.41 -32.75
CA LEU A 540 -3.28 9.11 -33.86
C LEU A 540 -4.04 10.38 -34.22
N GLY A 541 -3.35 11.38 -34.76
CA GLY A 541 -3.98 12.63 -35.20
C GLY A 541 -4.65 12.54 -36.56
N ARG A 542 -4.35 11.49 -37.34
CA ARG A 542 -4.92 11.23 -38.67
C ARG A 542 -5.63 9.88 -38.69
N PRO A 543 -6.75 9.77 -39.41
CA PRO A 543 -7.51 8.52 -39.48
C PRO A 543 -6.77 7.47 -40.31
N LEU A 544 -6.93 6.20 -39.92
CA LEU A 544 -6.43 5.03 -40.63
C LEU A 544 -7.29 4.71 -41.85
N THR A 545 -6.64 4.39 -42.97
CA THR A 545 -7.32 3.88 -44.17
C THR A 545 -7.78 2.44 -43.98
N GLN A 546 -8.76 1.99 -44.77
CA GLN A 546 -9.24 0.60 -44.76
C GLN A 546 -8.11 -0.40 -45.07
N GLN A 547 -7.18 -0.08 -45.97
CA GLN A 547 -6.06 -0.95 -46.29
C GLN A 547 -5.11 -1.14 -45.10
N GLN A 548 -4.86 -0.08 -44.32
CA GLN A 548 -4.05 -0.16 -43.10
C GLN A 548 -4.75 -0.99 -42.02
N LEU A 549 -6.05 -0.75 -41.79
CA LEU A 549 -6.84 -1.53 -40.84
C LEU A 549 -6.88 -3.02 -41.19
N ALA A 550 -7.00 -3.36 -42.48
CA ALA A 550 -6.97 -4.75 -42.94
C ALA A 550 -5.61 -5.43 -42.65
N ARG A 551 -4.50 -4.73 -42.93
CA ARG A 551 -3.14 -5.25 -42.68
C ARG A 551 -2.88 -5.48 -41.19
N ILE A 552 -3.27 -4.53 -40.35
CA ILE A 552 -3.10 -4.63 -38.89
C ILE A 552 -4.04 -5.73 -38.36
N GLY A 553 -5.30 -5.74 -38.77
CA GLY A 553 -6.32 -6.69 -38.33
C GLY A 553 -5.97 -8.16 -38.60
N GLN A 554 -5.19 -8.46 -39.64
CA GLN A 554 -4.74 -9.84 -39.92
C GLN A 554 -3.62 -10.34 -39.00
N ARG A 555 -3.01 -9.44 -38.22
CA ARG A 555 -1.78 -9.69 -37.46
C ARG A 555 -1.96 -9.45 -35.96
N VAL A 556 -3.17 -9.23 -35.47
CA VAL A 556 -3.43 -8.83 -34.08
C VAL A 556 -4.54 -9.63 -33.42
N ASP A 557 -4.38 -9.96 -32.14
CA ASP A 557 -5.46 -10.59 -31.35
C ASP A 557 -6.43 -9.54 -30.76
N ARG A 558 -5.88 -8.41 -30.29
CA ARG A 558 -6.61 -7.27 -29.72
C ARG A 558 -6.17 -5.95 -30.37
N LEU A 559 -7.14 -5.15 -30.79
CA LEU A 559 -6.90 -3.85 -31.43
C LEU A 559 -7.71 -2.77 -30.73
N GLU A 560 -7.03 -1.83 -30.07
CA GLU A 560 -7.62 -0.64 -29.48
C GLU A 560 -7.40 0.56 -30.40
N LEU A 561 -8.49 1.25 -30.74
CA LEU A 561 -8.48 2.43 -31.60
C LEU A 561 -9.13 3.59 -30.86
N ASP A 562 -8.37 4.64 -30.60
CA ASP A 562 -8.82 5.84 -29.92
C ASP A 562 -8.77 7.04 -30.88
N TRP A 563 -9.94 7.51 -31.34
CA TRP A 563 -10.08 8.61 -32.31
C TRP A 563 -9.28 8.44 -33.62
N CYS A 564 -8.94 7.20 -33.99
CA CYS A 564 -8.07 6.87 -35.13
C CYS A 564 -8.80 6.49 -36.43
N ILE A 565 -10.12 6.59 -36.50
CA ILE A 565 -10.90 6.22 -37.68
C ILE A 565 -11.97 7.28 -37.94
N ASP A 566 -12.37 7.49 -39.20
CA ASP A 566 -13.46 8.42 -39.51
C ASP A 566 -14.85 7.79 -39.39
N SER A 567 -14.93 6.48 -39.58
CA SER A 567 -16.19 5.74 -39.55
C SER A 567 -15.97 4.30 -39.11
N ALA A 568 -16.86 3.79 -38.25
CA ALA A 568 -16.86 2.40 -37.82
C ALA A 568 -16.98 1.40 -38.99
N ARG A 569 -17.57 1.81 -40.13
CA ARG A 569 -17.66 0.98 -41.35
C ARG A 569 -16.28 0.60 -41.90
N ASN A 570 -15.25 1.41 -41.65
CA ASN A 570 -13.90 1.09 -42.10
C ASN A 570 -13.33 -0.17 -41.43
N LEU A 571 -13.94 -0.64 -40.34
CA LEU A 571 -13.55 -1.88 -39.65
C LEU A 571 -14.16 -3.14 -40.29
N CYS A 572 -15.02 -3.04 -41.32
CA CYS A 572 -15.56 -4.21 -42.02
C CYS A 572 -14.48 -5.10 -42.65
N VAL A 573 -13.27 -4.57 -42.83
CA VAL A 573 -12.11 -5.28 -43.37
C VAL A 573 -11.33 -6.06 -42.32
N VAL A 574 -11.62 -5.86 -41.03
CA VAL A 574 -10.96 -6.53 -39.91
C VAL A 574 -11.67 -7.87 -39.64
N PRO A 575 -10.94 -8.99 -39.49
CA PRO A 575 -11.55 -10.28 -39.22
C PRO A 575 -12.36 -10.32 -37.91
N ASP A 576 -13.47 -11.07 -37.89
CA ASP A 576 -14.41 -11.13 -36.75
C ASP A 576 -13.84 -11.76 -35.46
N HIS A 577 -12.74 -12.52 -35.58
CA HIS A 577 -12.05 -13.14 -34.44
C HIS A 577 -11.18 -12.14 -33.66
N VAL A 578 -10.84 -10.99 -34.25
CA VAL A 578 -10.05 -9.94 -33.59
C VAL A 578 -10.91 -9.25 -32.55
N TYR A 579 -10.36 -9.05 -31.35
CA TYR A 579 -11.02 -8.28 -30.31
C TYR A 579 -10.78 -6.79 -30.52
N VAL A 580 -11.74 -6.08 -31.13
CA VAL A 580 -11.61 -4.64 -31.35
C VAL A 580 -12.28 -3.82 -30.23
N CYS A 581 -11.51 -2.91 -29.64
CA CYS A 581 -11.94 -1.88 -28.71
C CYS A 581 -11.94 -0.53 -29.44
N LEU A 582 -13.11 0.08 -29.59
CA LEU A 582 -13.25 1.33 -30.31
C LEU A 582 -13.67 2.46 -29.38
N LYS A 583 -12.85 3.50 -29.28
CA LYS A 583 -13.19 4.80 -28.69
C LYS A 583 -13.35 5.80 -29.84
N PHE A 584 -14.57 6.26 -30.08
CA PHE A 584 -14.86 7.11 -31.24
C PHE A 584 -16.00 8.09 -30.99
N GLY A 585 -15.96 9.27 -31.63
CA GLY A 585 -16.90 10.34 -31.35
C GLY A 585 -18.35 10.03 -31.68
N SER A 586 -18.68 9.71 -32.93
CA SER A 586 -20.08 9.69 -33.38
C SER A 586 -20.40 8.43 -34.17
N VAL A 587 -21.36 7.64 -33.69
CA VAL A 587 -21.80 6.42 -34.41
C VAL A 587 -22.85 6.79 -35.45
N THR A 588 -22.42 6.92 -36.71
CA THR A 588 -23.27 7.28 -37.86
C THR A 588 -23.61 6.11 -38.79
N ALA A 589 -23.01 4.94 -38.57
CA ALA A 589 -23.16 3.75 -39.40
C ALA A 589 -23.08 2.46 -38.55
N PRO A 590 -23.57 1.32 -39.07
CA PRO A 590 -23.49 0.05 -38.37
C PRO A 590 -22.06 -0.36 -38.02
N VAL A 591 -21.88 -0.80 -36.78
CA VAL A 591 -20.60 -1.25 -36.24
C VAL A 591 -20.39 -2.73 -36.58
N PRO A 592 -19.24 -3.10 -37.17
CA PRO A 592 -18.93 -4.48 -37.54
C PRO A 592 -18.81 -5.42 -36.34
N ALA A 593 -19.00 -6.73 -36.58
CA ALA A 593 -19.01 -7.75 -35.53
C ALA A 593 -17.64 -7.98 -34.85
N CYS A 594 -16.54 -7.56 -35.47
CA CYS A 594 -15.20 -7.57 -34.86
C CYS A 594 -15.12 -6.63 -33.63
N VAL A 595 -15.99 -5.61 -33.52
CA VAL A 595 -16.00 -4.68 -32.38
C VAL A 595 -16.69 -5.32 -31.19
N LYS A 596 -15.90 -5.64 -30.17
CA LYS A 596 -16.38 -6.26 -28.93
C LYS A 596 -16.61 -5.22 -27.83
N GLU A 597 -15.88 -4.12 -27.86
CA GLU A 597 -16.01 -2.98 -26.95
C GLU A 597 -16.16 -1.68 -27.73
N LEU A 598 -17.17 -0.88 -27.40
CA LEU A 598 -17.40 0.44 -28.01
C LEU A 598 -17.63 1.49 -26.93
N LYS A 599 -16.85 2.55 -26.96
CA LYS A 599 -17.09 3.81 -26.24
C LYS A 599 -17.34 4.91 -27.24
N ALA A 600 -18.56 5.44 -27.28
CA ALA A 600 -18.91 6.47 -28.25
C ALA A 600 -19.88 7.52 -27.74
N SER A 601 -19.88 8.68 -28.38
CA SER A 601 -20.86 9.72 -28.07
C SER A 601 -22.13 9.59 -28.91
N VAL A 602 -23.27 9.87 -28.28
CA VAL A 602 -24.57 9.86 -28.94
C VAL A 602 -24.78 11.20 -29.66
N SER A 603 -24.81 11.17 -30.99
CA SER A 603 -24.98 12.35 -31.86
C SER A 603 -26.30 12.32 -32.63
N ARG A 604 -26.64 13.43 -33.30
CA ARG A 604 -27.78 13.48 -34.23
C ARG A 604 -27.64 12.38 -35.30
N GLY A 605 -28.66 11.54 -35.46
CA GLY A 605 -28.66 10.41 -36.40
C GLY A 605 -28.19 9.07 -35.84
N PHE A 606 -27.90 8.99 -34.53
CA PHE A 606 -27.63 7.71 -33.87
C PHE A 606 -28.84 6.77 -33.99
N GLN A 607 -28.59 5.51 -34.36
CA GLN A 607 -29.60 4.45 -34.36
C GLN A 607 -29.11 3.28 -33.52
N ARG A 608 -29.99 2.73 -32.67
CA ARG A 608 -29.70 1.52 -31.88
C ARG A 608 -29.26 0.33 -32.74
N ALA A 609 -29.80 0.22 -33.96
CA ALA A 609 -29.42 -0.82 -34.91
C ALA A 609 -27.91 -0.80 -35.23
N PHE A 610 -27.26 0.35 -35.11
CA PHE A 610 -25.84 0.48 -35.43
C PHE A 610 -24.93 -0.21 -34.42
N VAL A 611 -25.36 -0.36 -33.17
CA VAL A 611 -24.56 -0.95 -32.08
C VAL A 611 -25.09 -2.31 -31.64
N ALA A 612 -26.01 -2.91 -32.38
CA ALA A 612 -26.71 -4.12 -31.99
C ALA A 612 -25.79 -5.35 -31.77
N ASN A 613 -24.62 -5.37 -32.43
CA ASN A 613 -23.68 -6.49 -32.37
C ASN A 613 -22.57 -6.32 -31.32
N VAL A 614 -22.56 -5.22 -30.56
CA VAL A 614 -21.47 -4.91 -29.63
C VAL A 614 -21.82 -5.40 -28.22
N PRO A 615 -21.13 -6.40 -27.65
CA PRO A 615 -21.47 -6.97 -26.35
C PRO A 615 -21.14 -6.06 -25.15
N ARG A 616 -20.14 -5.18 -25.28
CA ARG A 616 -19.74 -4.21 -24.24
C ARG A 616 -19.84 -2.79 -24.78
N LEU A 617 -20.84 -2.05 -24.33
CA LEU A 617 -21.22 -0.77 -24.90
C LEU A 617 -21.20 0.33 -23.84
N HIS A 618 -20.44 1.40 -24.11
CA HIS A 618 -20.45 2.65 -23.35
C HIS A 618 -20.92 3.77 -24.28
N LEU A 619 -22.05 4.39 -23.95
CA LEU A 619 -22.58 5.54 -24.67
C LEU A 619 -22.59 6.77 -23.77
N ASP A 620 -22.01 7.86 -24.29
CA ASP A 620 -21.97 9.15 -23.63
C ASP A 620 -22.79 10.18 -24.43
N GLY A 621 -23.87 10.68 -23.84
CA GLY A 621 -24.72 11.67 -24.47
C GLY A 621 -24.25 13.10 -24.22
N VAL A 622 -24.66 14.01 -25.10
CA VAL A 622 -24.58 15.47 -24.87
C VAL A 622 -26.00 16.01 -24.82
N PHE A 623 -26.76 15.63 -23.77
CA PHE A 623 -28.16 16.03 -23.54
C PHE A 623 -28.97 16.11 -24.84
N SER A 624 -28.85 15.07 -25.67
CA SER A 624 -29.33 15.09 -27.05
C SER A 624 -30.85 15.26 -27.06
N GLN A 625 -31.34 16.27 -27.78
CA GLN A 625 -32.76 16.64 -27.88
C GLN A 625 -33.69 15.53 -28.43
N GLN A 626 -33.15 14.40 -28.91
CA GLN A 626 -33.95 13.24 -29.30
C GLN A 626 -33.61 12.04 -28.40
N PRO A 627 -34.62 11.42 -27.76
CA PRO A 627 -34.42 10.21 -26.97
C PRO A 627 -34.05 9.03 -27.85
N ILE A 628 -33.15 8.18 -27.35
CA ILE A 628 -32.86 6.89 -27.96
C ILE A 628 -34.12 6.03 -27.78
N ARG A 629 -34.75 5.67 -28.89
CA ARG A 629 -35.92 4.79 -28.91
C ARG A 629 -35.54 3.40 -29.43
N GLY A 630 -36.09 2.36 -28.81
CA GLY A 630 -35.90 0.98 -29.26
C GLY A 630 -37.20 0.17 -29.14
N THR A 631 -37.65 -0.42 -30.24
CA THR A 631 -38.74 -1.39 -30.27
C THR A 631 -38.18 -2.80 -30.55
N PRO A 632 -38.52 -3.85 -29.76
CA PRO A 632 -39.36 -3.87 -28.55
C PRO A 632 -38.61 -3.51 -27.25
N CYS A 633 -37.30 -3.29 -27.29
CA CYS A 633 -36.47 -2.89 -26.16
C CYS A 633 -35.34 -1.95 -26.64
N LEU A 634 -34.91 -1.06 -25.75
CA LEU A 634 -33.80 -0.12 -25.92
C LEU A 634 -32.48 -0.87 -26.14
N PHE A 635 -32.12 -1.79 -25.24
CA PHE A 635 -30.94 -2.65 -25.36
C PHE A 635 -31.26 -4.04 -24.80
N SER A 636 -30.68 -5.08 -25.39
CA SER A 636 -30.89 -6.44 -24.90
C SER A 636 -29.71 -7.36 -25.15
N GLY A 637 -29.46 -8.31 -24.22
CA GLY A 637 -28.47 -9.37 -24.38
C GLY A 637 -27.01 -8.92 -24.26
N LEU A 638 -26.74 -7.76 -23.66
CA LEU A 638 -25.38 -7.19 -23.57
C LEU A 638 -24.62 -7.77 -22.37
N GLN A 639 -23.30 -7.92 -22.50
CA GLN A 639 -22.43 -8.29 -21.37
C GLN A 639 -22.22 -7.09 -20.43
N ARG A 640 -22.09 -5.88 -20.99
CA ARG A 640 -21.99 -4.64 -20.23
C ARG A 640 -22.60 -3.49 -21.02
N LEU A 641 -23.45 -2.72 -20.36
CA LEU A 641 -24.05 -1.50 -20.89
C LEU A 641 -23.82 -0.36 -19.92
N GLU A 642 -23.12 0.69 -20.35
CA GLU A 642 -22.90 1.92 -19.61
C GLU A 642 -23.50 3.09 -20.39
N LEU A 643 -24.46 3.78 -19.78
CA LEU A 643 -25.13 4.94 -20.35
C LEU A 643 -24.86 6.15 -19.46
N THR A 644 -24.21 7.17 -20.01
CA THR A 644 -23.95 8.43 -19.31
C THR A 644 -24.57 9.58 -20.09
N ARG A 645 -25.30 10.49 -19.43
CA ARG A 645 -25.87 11.70 -20.05
C ARG A 645 -26.74 11.47 -21.30
N CYS A 646 -27.34 10.28 -21.41
CA CYS A 646 -28.19 9.88 -22.53
C CYS A 646 -29.68 10.14 -22.25
N ALA A 647 -30.44 10.53 -23.27
CA ALA A 647 -31.91 10.56 -23.23
C ALA A 647 -32.47 9.19 -23.66
N LEU A 648 -33.26 8.55 -22.80
CA LEU A 648 -33.73 7.16 -22.95
C LEU A 648 -35.26 7.12 -23.04
N ASP A 649 -35.79 6.20 -23.85
CA ASP A 649 -37.22 5.93 -23.99
C ASP A 649 -37.39 4.44 -24.35
N GLY A 650 -37.48 3.58 -23.33
CA GLY A 650 -37.78 2.15 -23.46
C GLY A 650 -37.02 1.21 -22.51
N ASP A 651 -37.20 -0.10 -22.72
CA ASP A 651 -36.77 -1.14 -21.79
C ASP A 651 -35.35 -1.66 -22.07
N ILE A 652 -34.56 -1.91 -21.02
CA ILE A 652 -33.28 -2.62 -21.06
C ILE A 652 -33.51 -4.02 -20.52
N SER A 653 -33.24 -5.06 -21.32
CA SER A 653 -33.57 -6.43 -20.96
C SER A 653 -32.36 -7.37 -21.05
N ASN A 654 -32.31 -8.41 -20.22
CA ASN A 654 -31.38 -9.55 -20.31
C ASN A 654 -29.91 -9.15 -20.49
N SER A 655 -29.49 -8.02 -19.92
CA SER A 655 -28.12 -7.52 -20.03
C SER A 655 -27.42 -7.80 -18.71
N ARG A 656 -26.25 -8.43 -18.74
CA ARG A 656 -25.57 -8.93 -17.54
C ARG A 656 -25.25 -7.80 -16.57
N GLN A 657 -24.66 -6.71 -17.06
CA GLN A 657 -24.36 -5.51 -16.28
C GLN A 657 -24.94 -4.28 -16.97
N VAL A 658 -25.70 -3.47 -16.24
CA VAL A 658 -26.28 -2.21 -16.69
C VAL A 658 -25.87 -1.10 -15.73
N ALA A 659 -25.31 -0.02 -16.25
CA ALA A 659 -25.02 1.18 -15.49
C ALA A 659 -25.62 2.40 -16.19
N MET A 660 -26.32 3.25 -15.43
CA MET A 660 -26.93 4.49 -15.92
C MET A 660 -26.54 5.64 -14.99
N SER A 661 -26.02 6.73 -15.55
CA SER A 661 -25.64 7.92 -14.78
C SER A 661 -26.03 9.19 -15.51
N GLU A 662 -26.70 10.11 -14.80
CA GLU A 662 -27.10 11.43 -15.33
C GLU A 662 -27.93 11.34 -16.63
N CYS A 663 -28.65 10.24 -16.82
CA CYS A 663 -29.55 10.04 -17.97
C CYS A 663 -30.86 10.83 -17.79
N LEU A 664 -31.62 10.98 -18.88
CA LEU A 664 -32.95 11.62 -18.91
C LEU A 664 -33.98 10.70 -19.57
N GLY A 665 -35.28 10.96 -19.37
CA GLY A 665 -36.37 10.22 -20.01
C GLY A 665 -36.85 9.02 -19.19
N PHE A 666 -37.29 7.94 -19.85
CA PHE A 666 -37.91 6.78 -19.21
C PHE A 666 -37.13 5.49 -19.53
N ALA A 667 -36.89 4.67 -18.50
CA ALA A 667 -36.23 3.38 -18.67
C ALA A 667 -36.78 2.32 -17.71
N ALA A 668 -36.90 1.08 -18.18
CA ALA A 668 -37.12 -0.08 -17.33
C ALA A 668 -35.92 -1.05 -17.43
N VAL A 669 -35.57 -1.75 -16.36
CA VAL A 669 -34.48 -2.73 -16.34
C VAL A 669 -35.01 -4.11 -15.97
N HIS A 670 -34.74 -5.10 -16.83
CA HIS A 670 -35.31 -6.44 -16.73
C HIS A 670 -34.23 -7.52 -16.91
N GLY A 671 -34.15 -8.50 -16.00
CA GLY A 671 -33.36 -9.73 -16.21
C GLY A 671 -31.83 -9.52 -16.18
N SER A 672 -31.33 -8.64 -15.32
CA SER A 672 -29.91 -8.27 -15.24
C SER A 672 -29.21 -8.89 -14.01
N GLU A 673 -27.93 -9.27 -14.11
CA GLU A 673 -27.17 -9.70 -12.92
C GLU A 673 -26.85 -8.51 -12.02
N ARG A 674 -26.46 -7.38 -12.63
CA ARG A 674 -26.16 -6.14 -11.92
C ARG A 674 -26.77 -4.91 -12.61
N ALA A 675 -27.43 -4.06 -11.85
CA ALA A 675 -27.96 -2.77 -12.28
C ALA A 675 -27.48 -1.66 -11.32
N ASP A 676 -26.64 -0.76 -11.81
CA ASP A 676 -26.12 0.39 -11.06
C ASP A 676 -26.73 1.68 -11.65
N ILE A 677 -27.60 2.34 -10.89
CA ILE A 677 -28.36 3.49 -11.37
C ILE A 677 -28.04 4.70 -10.48
N CYS A 678 -27.53 5.76 -11.09
CA CYS A 678 -27.11 6.98 -10.40
C CYS A 678 -27.88 8.20 -10.92
N ALA A 679 -28.27 9.10 -10.00
CA ALA A 679 -28.97 10.34 -10.31
C ALA A 679 -30.27 10.12 -11.11
N ALA A 680 -31.14 9.24 -10.61
CA ALA A 680 -32.41 8.87 -11.21
C ALA A 680 -33.61 9.21 -10.31
N THR A 681 -34.81 9.02 -10.86
CA THR A 681 -36.09 9.02 -10.15
C THR A 681 -36.75 7.67 -10.34
N VAL A 682 -37.25 7.02 -9.30
CA VAL A 682 -38.01 5.76 -9.39
C VAL A 682 -39.47 6.08 -9.11
N ASP A 683 -40.32 5.90 -10.12
CA ASP A 683 -41.75 6.18 -10.03
C ASP A 683 -42.53 5.32 -11.05
N LYS A 684 -43.79 5.03 -10.78
CA LYS A 684 -44.66 4.35 -11.76
C LYS A 684 -45.05 5.34 -12.85
N GLU A 685 -45.21 4.86 -14.09
CA GLU A 685 -45.78 5.67 -15.17
C GLU A 685 -47.15 6.23 -14.76
N SER A 686 -47.20 7.50 -14.34
CA SER A 686 -48.41 8.31 -14.46
C SER A 686 -48.50 8.71 -15.92
N GLY A 687 -49.50 8.22 -16.64
CA GLY A 687 -49.67 8.36 -18.09
C GLY A 687 -49.90 9.79 -18.63
N GLU A 688 -49.17 10.79 -18.16
CA GLU A 688 -49.11 12.13 -18.75
C GLU A 688 -47.75 12.32 -19.42
N GLN A 689 -47.79 12.58 -20.74
CA GLN A 689 -46.64 12.80 -21.59
C GLN A 689 -45.85 14.03 -21.14
N CYS A 690 -44.81 13.86 -20.30
CA CYS A 690 -43.83 14.93 -20.05
C CYS A 690 -42.81 15.02 -21.20
N PHE A 691 -43.28 15.38 -22.39
CA PHE A 691 -42.44 15.95 -23.46
C PHE A 691 -42.82 17.42 -23.73
N GLU A 692 -43.41 18.11 -22.75
CA GLU A 692 -43.61 19.55 -22.85
C GLU A 692 -42.39 20.31 -22.31
N SER A 693 -42.02 21.33 -23.08
CA SER A 693 -40.78 22.09 -23.04
C SER A 693 -40.69 23.05 -21.86
N ASP A 694 -40.74 22.55 -20.63
CA ASP A 694 -40.44 23.38 -19.47
C ASP A 694 -38.93 23.39 -19.19
N ALA A 695 -38.38 24.57 -18.93
CA ALA A 695 -36.97 24.72 -18.57
C ALA A 695 -36.60 23.95 -17.28
N ASP A 696 -37.60 23.51 -16.51
CA ASP A 696 -37.47 22.72 -15.28
C ASP A 696 -37.26 21.20 -15.50
N THR A 697 -37.66 20.61 -16.63
CA THR A 697 -37.46 19.16 -16.88
C THR A 697 -36.00 18.77 -17.11
N ARG A 698 -35.11 19.74 -17.39
CA ARG A 698 -33.65 19.51 -17.44
C ARG A 698 -33.05 19.19 -16.07
N SER A 699 -33.80 19.40 -14.98
CA SER A 699 -33.36 19.15 -13.60
C SER A 699 -33.72 17.75 -13.08
N ARG A 700 -34.58 17.00 -13.78
CA ARG A 700 -35.05 15.68 -13.35
C ARG A 700 -34.31 14.58 -14.12
N GLY A 701 -33.52 13.78 -13.42
CA GLY A 701 -32.83 12.61 -13.97
C GLY A 701 -33.80 11.55 -14.52
N VAL A 702 -33.25 10.46 -15.08
CA VAL A 702 -34.02 9.38 -15.72
C VAL A 702 -35.08 8.80 -14.77
N VAL A 703 -36.30 8.63 -15.27
CA VAL A 703 -37.40 7.99 -14.55
C VAL A 703 -37.33 6.49 -14.81
N VAL A 704 -37.02 5.74 -13.75
CA VAL A 704 -36.97 4.28 -13.75
C VAL A 704 -38.35 3.75 -13.39
N THR A 705 -39.06 3.25 -14.40
CA THR A 705 -40.47 2.85 -14.27
C THR A 705 -40.63 1.44 -13.70
N ARG A 706 -39.62 0.59 -13.89
CA ARG A 706 -39.61 -0.78 -13.40
C ARG A 706 -38.18 -1.35 -13.33
N VAL A 707 -37.89 -2.10 -12.28
CA VAL A 707 -36.68 -2.91 -12.15
C VAL A 707 -37.10 -4.32 -11.73
N CYS A 708 -36.90 -5.31 -12.60
CA CYS A 708 -37.28 -6.67 -12.25
C CYS A 708 -36.32 -7.77 -12.70
N ASP A 709 -36.35 -8.89 -11.98
CA ASP A 709 -35.45 -10.02 -12.18
C ASP A 709 -33.97 -9.61 -12.12
N VAL A 710 -33.62 -8.80 -11.11
CA VAL A 710 -32.25 -8.28 -10.94
C VAL A 710 -31.60 -8.89 -9.70
N VAL A 711 -30.41 -9.48 -9.86
CA VAL A 711 -29.68 -10.07 -8.72
C VAL A 711 -29.14 -8.98 -7.80
N HIS A 712 -28.41 -7.99 -8.35
CA HIS A 712 -27.87 -6.86 -7.61
C HIS A 712 -28.33 -5.53 -8.20
N CYS A 713 -29.09 -4.75 -7.44
CA CYS A 713 -29.53 -3.41 -7.82
C CYS A 713 -28.92 -2.38 -6.86
N ARG A 714 -28.13 -1.44 -7.37
CA ARG A 714 -27.61 -0.30 -6.62
C ARG A 714 -28.23 0.98 -7.16
N LEU A 715 -28.83 1.74 -6.27
CA LEU A 715 -29.32 3.08 -6.53
C LEU A 715 -28.43 4.07 -5.77
N SER A 716 -27.96 5.09 -6.47
CA SER A 716 -27.13 6.15 -5.89
C SER A 716 -27.71 7.52 -6.20
N LYS A 717 -27.79 8.42 -5.21
CA LYS A 717 -28.30 9.80 -5.39
C LYS A 717 -29.65 9.85 -6.12
N THR A 718 -30.53 8.89 -5.80
CA THR A 718 -31.77 8.62 -6.53
C THR A 718 -32.98 8.95 -5.66
N PHE A 719 -34.00 9.57 -6.26
CA PHE A 719 -35.29 9.82 -5.61
C PHE A 719 -36.22 8.62 -5.84
N ILE A 720 -36.81 8.07 -4.79
CA ILE A 720 -37.70 6.90 -4.89
C ILE A 720 -39.08 7.31 -4.35
N TYR A 721 -40.05 7.40 -5.25
CA TYR A 721 -41.45 7.69 -4.91
C TYR A 721 -42.25 6.41 -4.66
N ASP A 722 -41.97 5.35 -5.42
CA ASP A 722 -42.69 4.09 -5.31
C ASP A 722 -41.75 2.88 -5.37
N PHE A 723 -41.64 2.15 -4.26
CA PHE A 723 -40.84 0.94 -4.15
C PHE A 723 -41.46 -0.28 -4.86
N THR A 724 -42.73 -0.22 -5.25
CA THR A 724 -43.36 -1.31 -6.00
C THR A 724 -42.87 -1.41 -7.46
N CYS A 725 -42.06 -0.44 -7.92
CA CYS A 725 -41.33 -0.54 -9.18
C CYS A 725 -40.30 -1.68 -9.17
N PHE A 726 -39.92 -2.21 -8.00
CA PHE A 726 -39.00 -3.33 -7.85
C PHE A 726 -39.74 -4.67 -7.73
N ALA A 727 -39.40 -5.63 -8.58
CA ALA A 727 -39.96 -6.99 -8.51
C ALA A 727 -38.88 -8.06 -8.69
N ARG A 728 -38.82 -9.08 -7.81
CA ARG A 728 -37.82 -10.18 -7.89
C ARG A 728 -36.37 -9.66 -7.90
N VAL A 729 -36.08 -8.70 -7.02
CA VAL A 729 -34.72 -8.20 -6.79
C VAL A 729 -34.09 -8.95 -5.61
N GLN A 730 -32.88 -9.49 -5.74
CA GLN A 730 -32.26 -10.25 -4.63
C GLN A 730 -31.56 -9.33 -3.61
N ARG A 731 -30.68 -8.44 -4.09
CA ARG A 731 -29.97 -7.45 -3.27
C ARG A 731 -30.27 -6.04 -3.78
N LEU A 732 -30.81 -5.20 -2.91
CA LEU A 732 -31.07 -3.77 -3.16
C LEU A 732 -30.15 -2.93 -2.27
N VAL A 733 -29.36 -2.04 -2.90
CA VAL A 733 -28.46 -1.10 -2.23
C VAL A 733 -28.94 0.31 -2.51
N LEU A 734 -29.24 1.06 -1.46
CA LEU A 734 -29.67 2.46 -1.49
C LEU A 734 -28.53 3.30 -0.89
N ASP A 735 -27.94 4.17 -1.70
CA ASP A 735 -26.75 4.95 -1.35
C ASP A 735 -27.00 6.42 -1.63
N GLU A 736 -27.07 7.26 -0.59
CA GLU A 736 -27.44 8.67 -0.70
C GLU A 736 -28.79 8.90 -1.42
N CYS A 737 -29.74 7.96 -1.28
CA CYS A 737 -31.08 8.04 -1.88
C CYS A 737 -32.05 8.88 -1.04
N GLN A 738 -33.09 9.40 -1.69
CA GLN A 738 -34.20 10.11 -1.03
C GLN A 738 -35.50 9.34 -1.19
N PHE A 739 -36.16 9.02 -0.07
CA PHE A 739 -37.47 8.35 -0.05
C PHE A 739 -38.23 8.63 1.24
N ASP A 740 -39.55 8.78 1.12
CA ASP A 740 -40.43 9.21 2.21
C ASP A 740 -41.23 8.05 2.81
N ASP A 741 -41.67 7.10 1.96
CA ASP A 741 -42.48 5.95 2.37
C ASP A 741 -41.69 4.64 2.24
N VAL A 742 -41.73 3.83 3.30
CA VAL A 742 -41.14 2.48 3.38
C VAL A 742 -42.20 1.39 3.48
N SER A 743 -43.48 1.73 3.45
CA SER A 743 -44.59 0.78 3.53
C SER A 743 -44.64 -0.17 2.33
N THR A 744 -44.13 0.29 1.19
CA THR A 744 -44.13 -0.41 -0.10
C THR A 744 -42.81 -1.11 -0.43
N LEU A 745 -41.92 -1.31 0.55
CA LEU A 745 -40.63 -1.96 0.34
C LEU A 745 -40.77 -3.32 -0.36
N PRO A 746 -39.93 -3.61 -1.37
CA PRO A 746 -40.03 -4.85 -2.11
C PRO A 746 -39.50 -6.04 -1.28
N PRO A 747 -39.99 -7.26 -1.53
CA PRO A 747 -39.39 -8.46 -0.98
C PRO A 747 -37.99 -8.67 -1.58
N VAL A 748 -36.95 -8.45 -0.77
CA VAL A 748 -35.54 -8.62 -1.13
C VAL A 748 -34.82 -9.49 -0.09
N ALA A 749 -33.83 -10.27 -0.53
CA ALA A 749 -33.01 -11.08 0.38
C ALA A 749 -31.99 -10.22 1.14
N SER A 750 -31.55 -9.10 0.57
CA SER A 750 -30.64 -8.16 1.21
C SER A 750 -31.00 -6.72 0.85
N LEU A 751 -31.28 -5.88 1.85
CA LEU A 751 -31.43 -4.43 1.74
C LEU A 751 -30.26 -3.73 2.42
N VAL A 752 -29.57 -2.84 1.73
CA VAL A 752 -28.50 -2.00 2.27
C VAL A 752 -28.93 -0.55 2.15
N VAL A 753 -28.90 0.21 3.24
CA VAL A 753 -29.24 1.64 3.28
C VAL A 753 -28.03 2.39 3.80
N ARG A 754 -27.58 3.41 3.06
CA ARG A 754 -26.41 4.25 3.39
C ARG A 754 -26.70 5.70 3.07
N GLY A 755 -26.52 6.61 4.03
CA GLY A 755 -26.62 8.05 3.83
C GLY A 755 -27.95 8.53 3.24
N CYS A 756 -29.03 7.77 3.38
CA CYS A 756 -30.32 8.07 2.76
C CYS A 756 -31.13 9.09 3.59
N GLU A 757 -31.93 9.91 2.90
CA GLU A 757 -32.78 10.94 3.50
C GLU A 757 -34.26 10.73 3.14
N GLY A 758 -35.16 11.35 3.90
CA GLY A 758 -36.60 11.39 3.64
C GLY A 758 -37.23 12.67 4.21
N ARG A 759 -38.49 12.93 3.87
CA ARG A 759 -39.29 14.04 4.39
C ARG A 759 -40.31 13.53 5.40
N LEU A 760 -40.55 14.32 6.44
CA LEU A 760 -41.70 14.13 7.33
C LEU A 760 -42.97 14.66 6.66
N HIS A 761 -43.90 13.75 6.32
CA HIS A 761 -45.29 14.15 6.13
C HIS A 761 -45.92 14.34 7.51
N ASP A 762 -46.15 15.60 7.90
CA ASP A 762 -46.96 15.91 9.07
C ASP A 762 -48.43 15.86 8.63
N ASP A 763 -49.21 14.94 9.20
CA ASP A 763 -50.65 14.74 8.91
C ASP A 763 -51.54 15.92 9.37
N ARG A 764 -50.95 17.07 9.71
CA ARG A 764 -51.67 18.30 10.04
C ARG A 764 -51.64 19.22 8.84
N GLY A 765 -52.75 19.24 8.10
CA GLY A 765 -52.95 20.10 6.95
C GLY A 765 -52.61 21.57 7.23
N GLY A 766 -51.90 22.17 6.28
CA GLY A 766 -51.73 23.61 6.13
C GLY A 766 -50.36 24.12 6.54
N ASP A 767 -49.41 24.20 5.61
CA ASP A 767 -49.04 25.46 4.95
C ASP A 767 -47.92 25.20 3.91
N ARG A 768 -48.02 25.83 2.74
CA ARG A 768 -46.98 25.79 1.70
C ARG A 768 -45.91 26.82 2.06
N GLY A 769 -45.00 26.46 2.97
CA GLY A 769 -43.85 27.28 3.35
C GLY A 769 -42.60 26.42 3.49
N GLY A 770 -41.59 26.68 2.66
CA GLY A 770 -40.36 25.87 2.55
C GLY A 770 -39.59 25.73 3.86
N GLY A 771 -39.42 24.47 4.28
CA GLY A 771 -38.64 24.08 5.44
C GLY A 771 -39.07 22.71 5.98
N GLY A 772 -39.32 21.74 5.09
CA GLY A 772 -39.74 20.40 5.51
C GLY A 772 -38.64 19.74 6.35
N ASP A 773 -38.97 19.35 7.58
CA ASP A 773 -38.08 18.59 8.44
C ASP A 773 -37.58 17.35 7.69
N ARG A 774 -36.27 17.33 7.41
CA ARG A 774 -35.60 16.18 6.80
C ARG A 774 -35.33 15.14 7.86
N VAL A 775 -35.43 13.89 7.47
CA VAL A 775 -35.10 12.72 8.28
C VAL A 775 -33.96 11.99 7.61
N ARG A 776 -32.97 11.60 8.41
CA ARG A 776 -31.90 10.70 7.97
C ARG A 776 -32.29 9.28 8.35
N TRP A 777 -32.31 8.40 7.37
CA TRP A 777 -32.49 6.97 7.57
C TRP A 777 -31.20 6.37 8.18
N PRO A 778 -31.31 5.36 9.04
CA PRO A 778 -30.14 4.73 9.65
C PRO A 778 -29.32 3.95 8.61
N ASP A 779 -28.00 4.00 8.74
CA ASP A 779 -27.10 3.16 7.93
C ASP A 779 -27.17 1.72 8.42
N MET A 780 -27.71 0.82 7.59
CA MET A 780 -27.94 -0.56 7.98
C MET A 780 -27.90 -1.55 6.82
N VAL A 781 -27.58 -2.80 7.16
CA VAL A 781 -27.63 -3.96 6.27
C VAL A 781 -28.65 -4.94 6.85
N LEU A 782 -29.75 -5.14 6.14
CA LEU A 782 -30.85 -6.02 6.52
C LEU A 782 -30.84 -7.22 5.57
N ALA A 783 -30.59 -8.42 6.08
CA ALA A 783 -30.55 -9.65 5.29
C ALA A 783 -31.58 -10.67 5.79
N ASN A 784 -32.24 -11.35 4.86
CA ASN A 784 -33.23 -12.42 5.09
C ASN A 784 -34.36 -12.01 6.06
N ARG A 785 -34.94 -10.82 5.84
CA ARG A 785 -36.03 -10.24 6.65
C ARG A 785 -37.26 -10.02 5.78
N SER A 786 -38.46 -10.07 6.36
CA SER A 786 -39.67 -9.68 5.63
C SER A 786 -39.71 -8.16 5.37
N PRO A 787 -40.39 -7.68 4.31
CA PRO A 787 -40.56 -6.24 4.06
C PRO A 787 -41.11 -5.47 5.26
N HIS A 788 -42.05 -6.07 5.99
CA HIS A 788 -42.64 -5.46 7.19
C HIS A 788 -41.62 -5.27 8.31
N GLU A 789 -40.79 -6.27 8.60
CA GLU A 789 -39.71 -6.15 9.59
C GLU A 789 -38.66 -5.12 9.16
N MET A 790 -38.30 -5.07 7.87
CA MET A 790 -37.35 -4.09 7.35
C MET A 790 -37.88 -2.66 7.51
N ALA A 791 -39.15 -2.42 7.18
CA ALA A 791 -39.81 -1.14 7.35
C ALA A 791 -39.82 -0.69 8.83
N LEU A 792 -40.15 -1.60 9.76
CA LEU A 792 -40.15 -1.31 11.20
C LEU A 792 -38.76 -0.94 11.72
N LEU A 793 -37.71 -1.63 11.28
CA LEU A 793 -36.33 -1.35 11.69
C LEU A 793 -35.84 0.01 11.16
N LEU A 794 -36.18 0.35 9.92
CA LEU A 794 -35.87 1.65 9.34
C LEU A 794 -36.60 2.79 10.06
N LEU A 795 -37.90 2.61 10.35
CA LEU A 795 -38.70 3.57 11.10
C LEU A 795 -38.22 3.74 12.55
N ALA A 796 -37.79 2.67 13.21
CA ALA A 796 -37.25 2.72 14.57
C ALA A 796 -35.90 3.44 14.65
N GLY A 797 -35.06 3.33 13.62
CA GLY A 797 -33.74 3.96 13.56
C GLY A 797 -33.71 5.36 12.95
N ARG A 798 -34.86 5.91 12.52
CA ARG A 798 -34.95 7.21 11.85
C ARG A 798 -34.54 8.35 12.80
N LYS A 799 -33.71 9.28 12.33
CA LYS A 799 -33.27 10.46 13.10
C LYS A 799 -33.66 11.72 12.34
N LYS A 800 -34.08 12.76 13.06
CA LYS A 800 -34.23 14.10 12.47
C LYS A 800 -32.85 14.55 11.96
N ALA A 801 -32.77 14.91 10.68
CA ALA A 801 -31.52 15.22 9.98
C ALA A 801 -30.97 16.59 10.38
#